data_AF-A0A0A2VM07-F1
#
_entry.id   AF-A0A0A2VM07-F1
#
_cell.length_a   1.000
_cell.length_b   1.000
_cell.length_c   1.000
_cell.angle_alpha   90.00
_cell.angle_beta   90.00
_cell.angle_gamma   90.00
#
_symmetry.space_group_name_H-M   'P 1'
#
loop_
_entity.id
_entity.type
_entity.pdbx_description
1 polymer ?
#
loop_
_entity_poly.entity_id
_entity_poly.type
_entity_poly.pdbx_seq_one_letter_code
_entity_poly.pdbx_strand_id
1 'polypeptide(L)'
;MGILFLTRHLLPHAQTVWLSNNNKNDQSTKNITSIVIDGPGLVYNVYEWILPWSDESANPVDAQPSADEVSIAVMQFLLCLMGVGVRIENIYFDGALPLSKRNTRLERMEATRQKLEKLCCDTQGGFKVSSIRSKPMNIHRDRIFGRRLPSSQFKFLPAPAFMIPTVIEDLKYRWNREEVMKCTARVPELHEIASRQTRNIDNIFAGLVEVVLGEADEHCAATAKNYGCAVLTGDSDLLVHDLGAEGSVIFFNSIEMSDCRHIRESSATEETEDPDAMKLSIRATELHPATIAKKLGVVSFQRLAYELKKDPYTSFATLIHRAKSTTGVAENSASYQSFMKEYSNNIGGNDSKQIHVRMHTDLTDPKLSELFTQYELPAFNGPETGAYVYLPILVECHGRRAAWLQGSELRLLAYSLLNLRYAADEGRRKGIVVEHMRKGQRIAPVTLTLMTQREVERRLEAFLGQVNGFMTAVYGCYGDSVERSSVWKCFALYDILSRMEGEDRPRAGEIRRFLERGYCGAKLEWDDIHLHAQMQAVLYSLRLLKELLVVDGEETGVPLFGEMFWRIGTGRVGGVGGFAVDARGYSAEGGVVEGLFSLLNVEEWEEELDGESVEGLEGLRVSPNGQGDLSMAKEEKAWGVAVTKAPSKKGKRTTSDAGLEETAKTLTTRRKGSNPKPTTNLYDILRQVGD
;
A
#
# COMPACT_ATOMS: atom_id res chain seq x y z
N MET A 1 7.24 16.04 9.58
CA MET A 1 6.30 16.39 8.50
C MET A 1 5.01 16.79 9.19
N GLY A 2 4.35 17.83 8.69
CA GLY A 2 3.40 18.61 9.49
C GLY A 2 4.02 19.90 10.03
N ILE A 3 3.20 20.94 10.19
CA ILE A 3 3.60 22.17 10.88
C ILE A 3 3.77 21.88 12.38
N LEU A 4 5.00 22.02 12.88
CA LEU A 4 5.36 21.70 14.26
C LEU A 4 4.47 22.46 15.25
N PHE A 5 3.95 21.74 16.26
CA PHE A 5 3.04 22.23 17.31
C PHE A 5 1.66 22.74 16.86
N LEU A 6 1.31 22.65 15.56
CA LEU A 6 0.01 23.13 15.06
C LEU A 6 -1.15 22.48 15.82
N THR A 7 -1.22 21.14 15.81
CA THR A 7 -2.26 20.39 16.53
C THR A 7 -2.28 20.73 18.02
N ARG A 8 -1.12 20.82 18.67
CA ARG A 8 -1.01 21.16 20.10
C ARG A 8 -1.66 22.50 20.43
N HIS A 9 -1.45 23.52 19.59
CA HIS A 9 -2.02 24.85 19.80
C HIS A 9 -3.51 24.92 19.50
N LEU A 10 -4.03 24.02 18.66
CA LEU A 10 -5.40 24.08 18.17
C LEU A 10 -6.37 23.15 18.89
N LEU A 11 -5.90 22.03 19.44
CA LEU A 11 -6.72 21.10 20.23
C LEU A 11 -7.57 21.78 21.32
N PRO A 12 -7.11 22.82 22.04
CA PRO A 12 -7.95 23.55 23.00
C PRO A 12 -9.19 24.21 22.39
N HIS A 13 -9.24 24.39 21.07
CA HIS A 13 -10.38 24.93 20.33
C HIS A 13 -11.26 23.86 19.70
N ALA A 14 -10.91 22.58 19.85
CA ALA A 14 -11.70 21.46 19.33
C ALA A 14 -13.05 21.37 20.07
N GLN A 15 -14.07 20.93 19.35
CA GLN A 15 -15.42 20.75 19.89
C GLN A 15 -15.82 19.29 19.79
N THR A 16 -16.44 18.77 20.84
CA THR A 16 -17.01 17.42 20.82
C THR A 16 -18.23 17.41 19.91
N VAL A 17 -18.28 16.43 19.02
CA VAL A 17 -19.36 16.23 18.05
C VAL A 17 -19.77 14.77 17.99
N TRP A 18 -20.99 14.53 17.54
CA TRP A 18 -21.48 13.19 17.24
C TRP A 18 -21.51 12.95 15.73
N LEU A 19 -21.06 11.77 15.32
CA LEU A 19 -21.22 11.27 13.96
C LEU A 19 -22.56 10.53 13.91
N SER A 20 -23.60 11.23 13.46
CA SER A 20 -24.94 10.66 13.30
C SER A 20 -25.80 11.54 12.40
N ASN A 21 -26.70 10.92 11.64
CA ASN A 21 -27.76 11.62 10.91
C ASN A 21 -29.03 11.85 11.76
N ASN A 22 -29.09 11.30 12.98
CA ASN A 22 -30.26 11.46 13.84
C ASN A 22 -30.12 12.70 14.72
N ASN A 23 -31.03 13.65 14.57
CA ASN A 23 -31.16 14.84 15.44
C ASN A 23 -31.60 14.51 16.89
N LYS A 24 -31.61 13.24 17.29
CA LYS A 24 -32.06 12.79 18.62
C LYS A 24 -30.99 12.92 19.71
N ASN A 25 -29.73 13.19 19.36
CA ASN A 25 -28.68 13.43 20.35
C ASN A 25 -28.92 14.77 21.07
N ASP A 26 -28.41 14.89 22.30
CA ASP A 26 -28.51 16.08 23.15
C ASP A 26 -28.48 17.37 22.34
N GLN A 27 -29.51 18.22 22.47
CA GLN A 27 -29.68 19.46 21.71
C GLN A 27 -28.48 20.43 21.82
N SER A 28 -27.57 20.20 22.76
CA SER A 28 -26.36 21.00 22.96
C SER A 28 -25.17 20.60 22.07
N THR A 29 -25.13 19.36 21.57
CA THR A 29 -23.98 18.84 20.80
C THR A 29 -24.26 18.80 19.31
N LYS A 30 -23.31 19.30 18.51
CA LYS A 30 -23.42 19.32 17.05
C LYS A 30 -23.28 17.90 16.47
N ASN A 31 -24.12 17.61 15.48
CA ASN A 31 -24.05 16.38 14.70
C ASN A 31 -23.33 16.63 13.37
N ILE A 32 -22.46 15.70 12.99
CA ILE A 32 -21.82 15.63 11.68
C ILE A 32 -22.51 14.54 10.89
N THR A 33 -23.17 14.94 9.79
CA THR A 33 -23.99 14.07 8.96
C THR A 33 -23.32 13.66 7.65
N SER A 34 -22.24 14.36 7.25
CA SER A 34 -21.49 14.11 6.02
C SER A 34 -20.00 14.28 6.25
N ILE A 35 -19.22 13.41 5.61
CA ILE A 35 -17.76 13.37 5.70
C ILE A 35 -17.08 13.05 4.36
N VAL A 36 -15.84 13.46 4.23
CA VAL A 36 -14.87 12.99 3.23
C VAL A 36 -13.67 12.38 3.94
N ILE A 37 -13.07 11.33 3.38
CA ILE A 37 -12.03 10.55 4.05
C ILE A 37 -10.72 10.62 3.26
N ASP A 38 -9.64 10.99 3.95
CA ASP A 38 -8.27 10.76 3.52
C ASP A 38 -7.95 9.27 3.63
N GLY A 39 -7.88 8.59 2.50
CA GLY A 39 -7.72 7.14 2.36
C GLY A 39 -6.40 6.62 2.96
N PRO A 40 -5.22 7.14 2.56
CA PRO A 40 -3.94 6.75 3.16
C PRO A 40 -3.94 6.95 4.67
N GLY A 41 -4.47 8.09 5.15
CA GLY A 41 -4.65 8.35 6.57
C GLY A 41 -5.51 7.30 7.25
N LEU A 42 -6.65 6.92 6.67
CA LEU A 42 -7.53 5.88 7.20
C LEU A 42 -6.78 4.55 7.34
N VAL A 43 -6.12 4.10 6.28
CA VAL A 43 -5.44 2.80 6.23
C VAL A 43 -4.32 2.73 7.27
N TYR A 44 -3.47 3.76 7.35
CA TYR A 44 -2.39 3.78 8.33
C TYR A 44 -2.91 3.86 9.77
N ASN A 45 -3.95 4.65 10.05
CA ASN A 45 -4.52 4.70 11.40
C ASN A 45 -5.16 3.37 11.79
N VAL A 46 -5.91 2.72 10.89
CA VAL A 46 -6.48 1.40 11.16
C VAL A 46 -5.40 0.36 11.41
N TYR A 47 -4.32 0.35 10.63
CA TYR A 47 -3.15 -0.50 10.89
C TYR A 47 -2.60 -0.28 12.30
N GLU A 48 -2.37 0.98 12.70
CA GLU A 48 -1.87 1.32 14.04
C GLU A 48 -2.86 0.97 15.17
N TRP A 49 -4.17 0.98 14.91
CA TRP A 49 -5.19 0.59 15.89
C TRP A 49 -5.22 -0.91 16.14
N ILE A 50 -5.03 -1.73 15.09
CA ILE A 50 -5.09 -3.18 15.22
C ILE A 50 -3.72 -3.82 15.58
N LEU A 51 -2.61 -3.15 15.28
CA LEU A 51 -1.25 -3.61 15.60
C LEU A 51 -1.03 -4.00 17.08
N PRO A 52 -1.50 -3.27 18.10
CA PRO A 52 -1.39 -3.64 19.52
C PRO A 52 -2.13 -4.92 19.92
N TRP A 53 -3.00 -5.44 19.06
CA TRP A 53 -3.77 -6.67 19.28
C TRP A 53 -3.11 -7.90 18.65
N SER A 54 -1.90 -7.72 18.13
CA SER A 54 -1.06 -8.78 17.63
C SER A 54 -0.51 -9.62 18.78
N ASP A 55 -0.24 -10.89 18.49
CA ASP A 55 0.31 -11.83 19.46
C ASP A 55 1.71 -11.38 19.90
N GLU A 56 1.87 -11.04 21.19
CA GLU A 56 3.14 -10.59 21.76
C GLU A 56 4.22 -11.70 21.75
N SER A 57 3.81 -12.96 21.63
CA SER A 57 4.74 -14.09 21.48
C SER A 57 5.19 -14.32 20.03
N ALA A 58 4.50 -13.70 19.06
CA ALA A 58 4.85 -13.82 17.67
C ALA A 58 6.12 -13.01 17.34
N ASN A 59 6.86 -13.48 16.34
CA ASN A 59 8.04 -12.80 15.86
C ASN A 59 7.66 -11.44 15.24
N PRO A 60 8.57 -10.46 15.21
CA PRO A 60 8.24 -9.11 14.76
C PRO A 60 7.64 -9.07 13.35
N VAL A 61 8.12 -9.91 12.42
CA VAL A 61 7.60 -9.95 11.05
C VAL A 61 6.16 -10.47 11.04
N ASP A 62 5.90 -11.57 11.75
CA ASP A 62 4.58 -12.21 11.83
C ASP A 62 3.56 -11.50 12.71
N ALA A 63 4.04 -10.69 13.65
CA ALA A 63 3.19 -9.95 14.54
C ALA A 63 2.63 -8.67 13.88
N GLN A 64 2.99 -8.34 12.63
CA GLN A 64 2.35 -7.26 11.93
C GLN A 64 0.99 -7.69 11.35
N PRO A 65 -0.04 -6.82 11.40
CA PRO A 65 -1.26 -7.01 10.64
C PRO A 65 -0.94 -7.14 9.15
N SER A 66 -1.53 -8.16 8.51
CA SER A 66 -1.49 -8.34 7.07
C SER A 66 -2.36 -7.32 6.35
N ALA A 67 -2.13 -7.13 5.05
CA ALA A 67 -2.95 -6.21 4.24
C ALA A 67 -4.44 -6.65 4.22
N ASP A 68 -4.71 -7.96 4.25
CA ASP A 68 -6.05 -8.53 4.39
C ASP A 68 -6.73 -8.10 5.68
N GLU A 69 -6.00 -8.22 6.79
CA GLU A 69 -6.50 -7.87 8.12
C GLU A 69 -6.78 -6.38 8.23
N VAL A 70 -5.90 -5.54 7.65
CA VAL A 70 -6.14 -4.11 7.56
C VAL A 70 -7.38 -3.82 6.70
N SER A 71 -7.54 -4.50 5.56
CA SER A 71 -8.70 -4.33 4.68
C SER A 71 -10.01 -4.70 5.35
N ILE A 72 -10.07 -5.83 6.06
CA ILE A 72 -11.23 -6.23 6.87
C ILE A 72 -11.53 -5.16 7.92
N ALA A 73 -10.51 -4.67 8.64
CA ALA A 73 -10.69 -3.64 9.66
C ALA A 73 -11.19 -2.31 9.07
N VAL A 74 -10.66 -1.89 7.92
CA VAL A 74 -11.13 -0.70 7.18
C VAL A 74 -12.59 -0.87 6.78
N MET A 75 -12.97 -2.02 6.21
CA MET A 75 -14.35 -2.32 5.84
C MET A 75 -15.29 -2.25 7.06
N GLN A 76 -14.91 -2.85 8.19
CA GLN A 76 -15.72 -2.81 9.42
C GLN A 76 -15.86 -1.38 9.96
N PHE A 77 -14.79 -0.57 9.90
CA PHE A 77 -14.81 0.84 10.29
C PHE A 77 -15.80 1.64 9.42
N LEU A 78 -15.73 1.47 8.09
CA LEU A 78 -16.63 2.13 7.16
C LEU A 78 -18.09 1.69 7.38
N LEU A 79 -18.36 0.41 7.62
CA LEU A 79 -19.70 -0.07 7.99
C LEU A 79 -20.22 0.60 9.26
N CYS A 80 -19.38 0.78 10.29
CA CYS A 80 -19.81 1.48 11.50
C CYS A 80 -20.24 2.93 11.21
N LEU A 81 -19.49 3.66 10.37
CA LEU A 81 -19.85 5.02 9.95
C LEU A 81 -21.18 5.05 9.18
N MET A 82 -21.40 4.07 8.30
CA MET A 82 -22.66 3.93 7.56
C MET A 82 -23.82 3.56 8.48
N GLY A 83 -23.58 2.71 9.49
CA GLY A 83 -24.58 2.26 10.46
C GLY A 83 -25.13 3.38 11.34
N VAL A 84 -24.31 4.41 11.64
CA VAL A 84 -24.78 5.63 12.33
C VAL A 84 -25.43 6.66 11.38
N GLY A 85 -25.53 6.34 10.10
CA GLY A 85 -26.21 7.14 9.07
C GLY A 85 -25.36 8.26 8.49
N VAL A 86 -24.06 8.33 8.78
CA VAL A 86 -23.19 9.37 8.22
C VAL A 86 -22.95 9.11 6.74
N ARG A 87 -23.16 10.13 5.91
CA ARG A 87 -22.89 10.07 4.47
C ARG A 87 -21.39 10.24 4.21
N ILE A 88 -20.79 9.21 3.62
CA ILE A 88 -19.42 9.29 3.09
C ILE A 88 -19.52 9.82 1.67
N GLU A 89 -19.01 11.03 1.42
CA GLU A 89 -18.99 11.64 0.09
C GLU A 89 -17.98 10.91 -0.81
N ASN A 90 -16.72 10.85 -0.37
CA ASN A 90 -15.62 10.18 -1.08
C ASN A 90 -14.53 9.69 -0.11
N ILE A 91 -13.74 8.72 -0.59
CA ILE A 91 -12.51 8.25 0.02
C ILE A 91 -11.40 8.43 -1.03
N TYR A 92 -10.54 9.43 -0.82
CA TYR A 92 -9.49 9.76 -1.78
C TYR A 92 -8.18 9.09 -1.41
N PHE A 93 -7.51 8.50 -2.40
CA PHE A 93 -6.17 7.95 -2.27
C PHE A 93 -5.17 8.69 -3.12
N ASP A 94 -3.97 8.90 -2.57
CA ASP A 94 -2.86 9.48 -3.31
C ASP A 94 -2.60 8.66 -4.58
N GLY A 95 -2.52 9.35 -5.71
CA GLY A 95 -2.05 8.74 -6.96
C GLY A 95 -0.82 9.41 -7.53
N ALA A 96 -0.37 10.57 -7.04
CA ALA A 96 0.94 11.11 -7.40
C ALA A 96 1.48 12.06 -6.34
N LEU A 97 2.79 12.03 -6.11
CA LEU A 97 3.42 13.01 -5.22
C LEU A 97 4.19 14.03 -6.05
N PRO A 98 4.00 15.34 -5.79
CA PRO A 98 4.71 16.39 -6.50
C PRO A 98 6.24 16.27 -6.38
N LEU A 99 6.95 16.70 -7.42
CA LEU A 99 8.42 16.67 -7.46
C LEU A 99 9.08 17.46 -6.32
N SER A 100 8.41 18.50 -5.81
CA SER A 100 8.88 19.27 -4.64
C SER A 100 9.05 18.41 -3.39
N LYS A 101 8.27 17.32 -3.25
CA LYS A 101 8.33 16.36 -2.14
C LYS A 101 9.19 15.12 -2.48
N ARG A 102 9.90 15.10 -3.61
CA ARG A 102 10.79 13.97 -3.99
C ARG A 102 11.84 13.66 -2.92
N ASN A 103 12.50 14.69 -2.37
CA ASN A 103 13.51 14.51 -1.33
C ASN A 103 12.90 13.90 -0.06
N THR A 104 11.74 14.41 0.37
CA THR A 104 10.95 13.84 1.46
C THR A 104 10.65 12.36 1.25
N ARG A 105 10.23 11.97 0.05
CA ARG A 105 9.97 10.56 -0.27
C ARG A 105 11.24 9.72 -0.10
N LEU A 106 12.37 10.18 -0.64
CA LEU A 106 13.64 9.46 -0.53
C LEU A 106 14.11 9.34 0.92
N GLU A 107 13.93 10.38 1.74
CA GLU A 107 14.21 10.35 3.17
C GLU A 107 13.31 9.34 3.90
N ARG A 108 12.01 9.32 3.61
CA ARG A 108 11.07 8.31 4.17
C ARG A 108 11.48 6.90 3.78
N MET A 109 11.85 6.67 2.51
CA MET A 109 12.32 5.37 2.04
C MET A 109 13.62 4.94 2.73
N GLU A 110 14.57 5.86 2.90
CA GLU A 110 15.85 5.59 3.56
C GLU A 110 15.66 5.30 5.06
N ALA A 111 14.77 6.03 5.75
CA ALA A 111 14.42 5.75 7.14
C ALA A 111 13.80 4.35 7.30
N THR A 112 12.89 3.98 6.40
CA THR A 112 12.29 2.63 6.38
C THR A 112 13.35 1.56 6.10
N ARG A 113 14.26 1.80 5.15
CA ARG A 113 15.38 0.90 4.84
C ARG A 113 16.29 0.68 6.06
N GLN A 114 16.64 1.74 6.80
CA GLN A 114 17.48 1.66 8.00
C GLN A 114 16.82 0.85 9.12
N LYS A 115 15.50 1.01 9.32
CA LYS A 115 14.74 0.22 10.28
C LYS A 115 14.79 -1.27 9.95
N LEU A 116 14.60 -1.62 8.67
CA LEU A 116 14.65 -3.00 8.22
C LEU A 116 16.07 -3.60 8.33
N GLU A 117 17.11 -2.80 8.02
CA GLU A 117 18.51 -3.22 8.18
C GLU A 117 18.80 -3.58 9.63
N LYS A 118 18.38 -2.72 10.56
CA LYS A 118 18.51 -2.98 11.98
C LYS A 118 17.77 -4.25 12.41
N LEU A 119 16.52 -4.44 11.97
CA LEU A 119 15.75 -5.65 12.26
C LEU A 119 16.49 -6.90 11.79
N CYS A 120 17.00 -6.88 10.55
CA CYS A 120 17.74 -8.01 9.98
C CYS A 120 19.02 -8.32 10.76
N CYS A 121 19.76 -7.29 11.20
CA CYS A 121 20.91 -7.46 12.08
C CYS A 121 20.56 -8.02 13.46
N ASP A 122 19.48 -7.54 14.07
CA ASP A 122 19.06 -7.93 15.42
C ASP A 122 18.48 -9.37 15.45
N THR A 123 18.02 -9.90 14.31
CA THR A 123 17.38 -11.23 14.20
C THR A 123 18.07 -12.17 13.22
N GLN A 124 19.38 -12.05 13.03
CA GLN A 124 20.16 -12.89 12.10
C GLN A 124 19.97 -14.40 12.30
N GLY A 125 19.71 -14.85 13.53
CA GLY A 125 19.47 -16.26 13.87
C GLY A 125 18.12 -16.84 13.41
N GLY A 126 17.26 -16.04 12.77
CA GLY A 126 15.91 -16.42 12.40
C GLY A 126 14.95 -16.46 13.59
N PHE A 127 13.79 -17.09 13.39
CA PHE A 127 12.68 -17.12 14.33
C PHE A 127 12.24 -18.55 14.64
N LYS A 128 11.97 -18.82 15.92
CA LYS A 128 11.52 -20.14 16.38
C LYS A 128 10.11 -20.42 15.84
N VAL A 129 9.79 -21.69 15.57
CA VAL A 129 8.45 -22.11 15.11
C VAL A 129 7.35 -21.69 16.10
N SER A 130 7.62 -21.71 17.40
CA SER A 130 6.66 -21.25 18.42
C SER A 130 6.34 -19.76 18.35
N SER A 131 7.20 -18.95 17.72
CA SER A 131 6.97 -17.52 17.49
C SER A 131 6.31 -17.23 16.14
N ILE A 132 5.98 -18.24 15.36
CA ILE A 132 5.30 -18.07 14.08
C ILE A 132 3.80 -17.93 14.32
N ARG A 133 3.20 -16.86 13.78
CA ARG A 133 1.76 -16.65 13.91
C ARG A 133 0.99 -17.66 13.05
N SER A 134 0.32 -18.60 13.69
CA SER A 134 -0.45 -19.67 13.02
C SER A 134 -1.89 -19.29 12.66
N LYS A 135 -2.52 -18.39 13.42
CA LYS A 135 -3.91 -18.00 13.22
C LYS A 135 -4.02 -16.54 12.81
N PRO A 136 -4.96 -16.19 11.91
CA PRO A 136 -5.23 -14.80 11.60
C PRO A 136 -5.73 -14.07 12.85
N MET A 137 -5.46 -12.77 12.90
CA MET A 137 -5.96 -11.88 13.92
C MET A 137 -7.49 -11.85 13.86
N ASN A 138 -8.13 -12.02 15.01
CA ASN A 138 -9.57 -11.81 15.11
C ASN A 138 -9.87 -10.31 15.14
N ILE A 139 -10.37 -9.76 14.03
CA ILE A 139 -10.70 -8.33 13.93
C ILE A 139 -12.12 -8.12 14.44
N HIS A 140 -12.21 -7.49 15.61
CA HIS A 140 -13.46 -7.09 16.25
C HIS A 140 -13.51 -5.57 16.41
N ARG A 141 -14.71 -5.01 16.51
CA ARG A 141 -14.95 -3.56 16.66
C ARG A 141 -14.20 -2.93 17.82
N ASP A 142 -14.13 -3.62 18.95
CA ASP A 142 -13.42 -3.14 20.15
C ASP A 142 -11.92 -2.94 19.89
N ARG A 143 -11.37 -3.55 18.83
CA ARG A 143 -9.97 -3.36 18.42
C ARG A 143 -9.78 -2.16 17.51
N ILE A 144 -10.82 -1.77 16.78
CA ILE A 144 -10.81 -0.64 15.84
C ILE A 144 -11.02 0.67 16.62
N PHE A 145 -12.00 0.68 17.53
CA PHE A 145 -12.35 1.86 18.33
C PHE A 145 -11.77 1.85 19.74
N GLY A 146 -11.31 0.70 20.24
CA GLY A 146 -10.63 0.60 21.52
C GLY A 146 -9.15 0.94 21.38
N ARG A 147 -8.73 1.98 22.10
CA ARG A 147 -7.35 2.45 22.09
C ARG A 147 -6.48 1.54 22.95
N ARG A 148 -5.47 0.92 22.35
CA ARG A 148 -4.36 0.29 23.06
C ARG A 148 -3.07 0.91 22.55
N LEU A 149 -2.15 1.23 23.46
CA LEU A 149 -0.81 1.67 23.05
C LEU A 149 -0.06 0.44 22.52
N PRO A 150 0.54 0.50 21.32
CA PRO A 150 1.35 -0.60 20.82
C PRO A 150 2.53 -0.82 21.77
N SER A 151 2.87 -2.10 21.98
CA SER A 151 4.08 -2.47 22.69
C SER A 151 5.31 -1.88 21.98
N SER A 152 6.38 -1.65 22.73
CA SER A 152 7.61 -1.06 22.19
C SER A 152 8.23 -1.91 21.08
N GLN A 153 7.98 -3.21 21.06
CA GLN A 153 8.45 -4.17 20.06
C GLN A 153 7.97 -3.81 18.64
N PHE A 154 6.75 -3.29 18.51
CA PHE A 154 6.15 -2.98 17.20
C PHE A 154 6.64 -1.67 16.59
N LYS A 155 7.17 -0.74 17.40
CA LYS A 155 7.59 0.59 16.93
C LYS A 155 8.75 0.57 15.90
N PHE A 156 9.42 -0.58 15.76
CA PHE A 156 10.64 -0.69 14.97
C PHE A 156 10.44 -1.16 13.52
N LEU A 157 9.21 -1.53 13.11
CA LEU A 157 9.00 -2.18 11.82
C LEU A 157 8.50 -1.23 10.72
N PRO A 158 8.91 -1.43 9.45
CA PRO A 158 8.20 -0.90 8.30
C PRO A 158 6.76 -1.41 8.27
N ALA A 159 5.79 -0.53 7.99
CA ALA A 159 4.46 -0.99 7.61
C ALA A 159 4.53 -1.83 6.32
N PRO A 160 3.61 -2.78 6.10
CA PRO A 160 3.61 -3.64 4.93
C PRO A 160 3.51 -2.85 3.61
N ALA A 161 4.39 -3.17 2.65
CA ALA A 161 4.59 -2.41 1.41
C ALA A 161 3.33 -2.25 0.52
N PHE A 162 2.45 -3.24 0.51
CA PHE A 162 1.28 -3.30 -0.38
C PHE A 162 -0.05 -3.11 0.34
N MET A 163 -0.04 -2.66 1.60
CA MET A 163 -1.25 -2.47 2.39
C MET A 163 -2.26 -1.52 1.72
N ILE A 164 -1.81 -0.34 1.27
CA ILE A 164 -2.67 0.65 0.62
C ILE A 164 -3.29 0.12 -0.70
N PRO A 165 -2.51 -0.34 -1.70
CA PRO A 165 -3.10 -0.84 -2.94
C PRO A 165 -4.06 -2.00 -2.71
N THR A 166 -3.77 -2.91 -1.76
CA THR A 166 -4.71 -3.97 -1.39
C THR A 166 -6.03 -3.42 -0.84
N VAL A 167 -6.00 -2.42 0.03
CA VAL A 167 -7.24 -1.81 0.55
C VAL A 167 -8.03 -1.11 -0.57
N ILE A 168 -7.36 -0.39 -1.46
CA ILE A 168 -8.01 0.28 -2.60
C ILE A 168 -8.74 -0.75 -3.46
N GLU A 169 -8.04 -1.82 -3.86
CA GLU A 169 -8.63 -2.90 -4.66
C GLU A 169 -9.79 -3.57 -3.93
N ASP A 170 -9.66 -3.87 -2.65
CA ASP A 170 -10.70 -4.56 -1.89
C ASP A 170 -11.97 -3.71 -1.78
N LEU A 171 -11.82 -2.41 -1.51
CA LEU A 171 -12.92 -1.47 -1.51
C LEU A 171 -13.53 -1.26 -2.92
N LYS A 172 -12.77 -1.49 -3.99
CA LYS A 172 -13.27 -1.41 -5.38
C LYS A 172 -13.93 -2.68 -5.88
N TYR A 173 -13.44 -3.86 -5.47
CA TYR A 173 -13.83 -5.13 -6.10
C TYR A 173 -14.22 -6.25 -5.14
N ARG A 174 -13.66 -6.32 -3.93
CA ARG A 174 -13.88 -7.47 -3.02
C ARG A 174 -15.12 -7.34 -2.14
N TRP A 175 -15.38 -6.16 -1.59
CA TRP A 175 -16.42 -5.95 -0.57
C TRP A 175 -17.84 -5.84 -1.16
N ASN A 176 -18.23 -6.90 -1.87
CA ASN A 176 -19.60 -7.18 -2.27
C ASN A 176 -20.43 -7.64 -1.05
N ARG A 177 -21.75 -7.73 -1.21
CA ARG A 177 -22.64 -8.10 -0.11
C ARG A 177 -22.29 -9.46 0.52
N GLU A 178 -21.98 -10.47 -0.28
CA GLU A 178 -21.69 -11.82 0.21
C GLU A 178 -20.43 -11.86 1.08
N GLU A 179 -19.32 -11.29 0.59
CA GLU A 179 -18.04 -11.25 1.30
C GLU A 179 -18.11 -10.40 2.57
N VAL A 180 -18.84 -9.28 2.53
CA VAL A 180 -19.11 -8.48 3.73
C VAL A 180 -19.92 -9.29 4.75
N MET A 181 -20.99 -9.98 4.32
CA MET A 181 -21.83 -10.78 5.22
C MET A 181 -21.05 -11.94 5.86
N LYS A 182 -20.17 -12.60 5.09
CA LYS A 182 -19.26 -13.64 5.55
C LYS A 182 -18.26 -13.13 6.60
N CYS A 183 -17.63 -11.98 6.35
CA CYS A 183 -16.65 -11.40 7.28
C CYS A 183 -17.30 -10.81 8.54
N THR A 184 -18.58 -10.46 8.47
CA THR A 184 -19.34 -9.87 9.60
C THR A 184 -20.21 -10.87 10.34
N ALA A 185 -20.29 -12.13 9.91
CA ALA A 185 -21.16 -13.16 10.50
C ALA A 185 -20.94 -13.38 12.01
N ARG A 186 -19.72 -13.10 12.52
CA ARG A 186 -19.37 -13.21 13.94
C ARG A 186 -19.62 -11.93 14.75
N VAL A 187 -20.09 -10.87 14.10
CA VAL A 187 -20.37 -9.55 14.71
C VAL A 187 -21.81 -9.16 14.32
N PRO A 188 -22.82 -9.62 15.09
CA PRO A 188 -24.24 -9.51 14.72
C PRO A 188 -24.68 -8.11 14.30
N GLU A 189 -24.10 -7.09 14.90
CA GLU A 189 -24.40 -5.69 14.59
C GLU A 189 -23.86 -5.25 13.23
N LEU A 190 -22.64 -5.66 12.85
CA LEU A 190 -22.11 -5.34 11.51
C LEU A 190 -22.88 -6.14 10.47
N HIS A 191 -23.23 -7.37 10.81
CA HIS A 191 -24.05 -8.22 9.96
C HIS A 191 -25.41 -7.58 9.69
N GLU A 192 -26.02 -6.98 10.72
CA GLU A 192 -27.27 -6.23 10.57
C GLU A 192 -27.09 -5.00 9.67
N ILE A 193 -26.07 -4.15 9.89
CA ILE A 193 -25.78 -2.99 9.02
C ILE A 193 -25.58 -3.44 7.57
N ALA A 194 -24.76 -4.47 7.37
CA ALA A 194 -24.47 -5.02 6.06
C ALA A 194 -25.74 -5.56 5.37
N SER A 195 -26.64 -6.18 6.13
CA SER A 195 -27.91 -6.70 5.59
C SER A 195 -28.88 -5.59 5.14
N ARG A 196 -28.82 -4.41 5.78
CA ARG A 196 -29.63 -3.22 5.46
C ARG A 196 -29.05 -2.37 4.33
N GLN A 197 -27.82 -2.64 3.89
CA GLN A 197 -27.18 -1.84 2.87
C GLN A 197 -27.90 -1.97 1.52
N THR A 198 -28.36 -0.84 0.97
CA THR A 198 -29.08 -0.76 -0.30
C THR A 198 -28.23 -0.27 -1.48
N ARG A 199 -26.94 0.05 -1.22
CA ARG A 199 -25.96 0.35 -2.27
C ARG A 199 -25.73 -0.85 -3.21
N ASN A 200 -24.97 -0.61 -4.28
CA ASN A 200 -24.63 -1.61 -5.29
C ASN A 200 -24.24 -2.96 -4.64
N ILE A 201 -24.96 -4.01 -5.05
CA ILE A 201 -24.81 -5.37 -4.52
C ILE A 201 -23.42 -5.93 -4.84
N ASP A 202 -22.88 -5.54 -5.99
CA ASP A 202 -21.60 -6.02 -6.51
C ASP A 202 -20.42 -5.42 -5.75
N ASN A 203 -20.53 -4.18 -5.25
CA ASN A 203 -19.56 -3.60 -4.34
C ASN A 203 -20.11 -2.37 -3.60
N ILE A 204 -20.11 -2.45 -2.27
CA ILE A 204 -20.71 -1.43 -1.40
C ILE A 204 -19.95 -0.09 -1.45
N PHE A 205 -18.63 -0.13 -1.61
CA PHE A 205 -17.72 1.02 -1.45
C PHE A 205 -17.12 1.52 -2.77
N ALA A 206 -17.22 0.77 -3.87
CA ALA A 206 -16.52 1.07 -5.12
C ALA A 206 -16.76 2.49 -5.66
N GLY A 207 -18.00 2.99 -5.56
CA GLY A 207 -18.38 4.34 -5.98
C GLY A 207 -17.89 5.47 -5.06
N LEU A 208 -17.32 5.15 -3.90
CA LEU A 208 -16.73 6.13 -2.98
C LEU A 208 -15.23 6.30 -3.17
N VAL A 209 -14.57 5.25 -3.67
CA VAL A 209 -13.10 5.19 -3.71
C VAL A 209 -12.58 5.79 -5.00
N GLU A 210 -11.61 6.68 -4.88
CA GLU A 210 -10.96 7.31 -6.02
C GLU A 210 -9.45 7.47 -5.74
N VAL A 211 -8.61 6.96 -6.65
CA VAL A 211 -7.17 7.24 -6.67
C VAL A 211 -6.95 8.46 -7.54
N VAL A 212 -6.57 9.58 -6.94
CA VAL A 212 -6.52 10.88 -7.63
C VAL A 212 -5.17 11.11 -8.31
N LEU A 213 -5.13 11.90 -9.39
CA LEU A 213 -3.89 12.27 -10.08
C LEU A 213 -3.11 13.36 -9.32
N GLY A 214 -2.70 13.05 -8.11
CA GLY A 214 -2.10 13.98 -7.16
C GLY A 214 -2.19 13.50 -5.72
N GLU A 215 -2.17 14.44 -4.79
CA GLU A 215 -2.33 14.18 -3.36
C GLU A 215 -3.82 14.16 -2.98
N ALA A 216 -4.21 13.24 -2.10
CA ALA A 216 -5.59 13.12 -1.62
C ALA A 216 -6.04 14.35 -0.82
N ASP A 217 -5.13 15.06 -0.15
CA ASP A 217 -5.42 16.22 0.69
C ASP A 217 -6.12 17.34 -0.07
N GLU A 218 -5.66 17.66 -1.28
CA GLU A 218 -6.28 18.71 -2.10
C GLU A 218 -7.74 18.36 -2.44
N HIS A 219 -8.00 17.09 -2.75
CA HIS A 219 -9.33 16.60 -3.09
C HIS A 219 -10.25 16.54 -1.87
N CYS A 220 -9.72 16.10 -0.72
CA CYS A 220 -10.44 16.15 0.56
C CYS A 220 -10.84 17.59 0.90
N ALA A 221 -9.92 18.54 0.76
CA ALA A 221 -10.19 19.95 1.02
C ALA A 221 -11.24 20.53 0.07
N ALA A 222 -11.13 20.24 -1.23
CA ALA A 222 -12.10 20.70 -2.22
C ALA A 222 -13.51 20.13 -1.97
N THR A 223 -13.61 18.84 -1.64
CA THR A 223 -14.89 18.20 -1.31
C THR A 223 -15.48 18.78 -0.02
N ALA A 224 -14.67 18.96 1.03
CA ALA A 224 -15.11 19.62 2.26
C ALA A 224 -15.63 21.04 2.01
N LYS A 225 -14.93 21.82 1.18
CA LYS A 225 -15.35 23.17 0.80
C LYS A 225 -16.66 23.19 -0.01
N ASN A 226 -16.84 22.24 -0.92
CA ASN A 226 -18.01 22.18 -1.80
C ASN A 226 -19.27 21.69 -1.09
N TYR A 227 -19.13 20.70 -0.19
CA TYR A 227 -20.26 20.07 0.49
C TYR A 227 -20.45 20.56 1.94
N GLY A 228 -19.53 21.34 2.47
CA GLY A 228 -19.54 21.77 3.88
C GLY A 228 -19.41 20.60 4.85
N CYS A 229 -18.67 19.56 4.47
CA CYS A 229 -18.52 18.32 5.24
C CYS A 229 -17.23 18.29 6.06
N ALA A 230 -17.13 17.33 6.99
CA ALA A 230 -15.92 17.15 7.78
C ALA A 230 -14.92 16.23 7.07
N VAL A 231 -13.63 16.58 7.11
CA VAL A 231 -12.54 15.73 6.62
C VAL A 231 -12.08 14.82 7.74
N LEU A 232 -12.11 13.50 7.51
CA LEU A 232 -11.47 12.51 8.37
C LEU A 232 -10.04 12.28 7.89
N THR A 233 -9.05 12.58 8.74
CA THR A 233 -7.63 12.48 8.37
C THR A 233 -6.73 12.18 9.58
N GLY A 234 -5.50 11.74 9.31
CA GLY A 234 -4.40 11.71 10.28
C GLY A 234 -3.47 12.92 10.18
N ASP A 235 -3.56 13.72 9.11
CA ASP A 235 -2.65 14.82 8.83
C ASP A 235 -3.21 16.16 9.33
N SER A 236 -2.41 16.86 10.12
CA SER A 236 -2.76 18.19 10.62
C SER A 236 -2.67 19.28 9.56
N ASP A 237 -1.92 19.06 8.49
CA ASP A 237 -1.71 20.05 7.43
C ASP A 237 -3.01 20.31 6.64
N LEU A 238 -3.97 19.38 6.66
CA LEU A 238 -5.32 19.58 6.12
C LEU A 238 -6.08 20.75 6.77
N LEU A 239 -5.74 21.15 8.01
CA LEU A 239 -6.30 22.35 8.65
C LEU A 239 -5.87 23.65 7.95
N VAL A 240 -4.77 23.62 7.18
CA VAL A 240 -4.21 24.78 6.48
C VAL A 240 -4.86 24.97 5.11
N HIS A 241 -5.39 23.91 4.52
CA HIS A 241 -6.18 23.99 3.29
C HIS A 241 -7.45 24.82 3.51
N ASP A 242 -7.96 25.42 2.42
CA ASP A 242 -9.24 26.11 2.45
C ASP A 242 -10.40 25.10 2.39
N LEU A 243 -10.98 24.82 3.56
CA LEU A 243 -12.14 23.93 3.73
C LEU A 243 -13.49 24.68 3.61
N GLY A 244 -13.48 25.96 3.21
CA GLY A 244 -14.68 26.78 3.18
C GLY A 244 -15.19 27.21 4.57
N ALA A 245 -16.40 27.77 4.59
CA ALA A 245 -16.98 28.36 5.79
C ALA A 245 -17.53 27.33 6.78
N GLU A 246 -17.91 26.14 6.32
CA GLU A 246 -18.57 25.08 7.10
C GLU A 246 -17.69 23.83 7.27
N GLY A 247 -16.64 23.68 6.45
CA GLY A 247 -15.76 22.52 6.51
C GLY A 247 -14.96 22.46 7.82
N SER A 248 -14.83 21.24 8.35
CA SER A 248 -14.08 20.94 9.57
C SER A 248 -13.17 19.74 9.39
N VAL A 249 -12.28 19.52 10.34
CA VAL A 249 -11.35 18.38 10.38
C VAL A 249 -11.64 17.55 11.62
N ILE A 250 -11.77 16.24 11.44
CA ILE A 250 -11.86 15.25 12.49
C ILE A 250 -10.64 14.35 12.36
N PHE A 251 -9.79 14.33 13.39
CA PHE A 251 -8.68 13.40 13.39
C PHE A 251 -9.17 11.98 13.67
N PHE A 252 -8.67 10.98 12.94
CA PHE A 252 -8.97 9.57 13.19
C PHE A 252 -8.77 9.21 14.67
N ASN A 253 -7.66 9.68 15.25
CA ASN A 253 -7.33 9.49 16.66
C ASN A 253 -8.23 10.28 17.63
N SER A 254 -9.30 10.93 17.20
CA SER A 254 -10.32 11.51 18.09
C SER A 254 -11.64 10.72 18.10
N ILE A 255 -11.79 9.77 17.16
CA ILE A 255 -13.02 9.00 16.99
C ILE A 255 -13.11 7.94 18.08
N GLU A 256 -14.25 7.89 18.75
CA GLU A 256 -14.58 6.96 19.82
C GLU A 256 -15.97 6.39 19.57
N MET A 257 -16.13 5.08 19.77
CA MET A 257 -17.43 4.42 19.66
C MET A 257 -17.90 3.99 21.06
N SER A 258 -19.18 4.20 21.35
CA SER A 258 -19.82 3.73 22.58
C SER A 258 -21.02 2.86 22.25
N ASP A 259 -21.11 1.70 22.91
CA ASP A 259 -22.27 0.81 22.86
C ASP A 259 -23.29 1.25 23.92
N CYS A 260 -24.47 1.70 23.48
CA CYS A 260 -25.53 2.15 24.38
C CYS A 260 -26.31 0.98 25.02
N ARG A 261 -26.00 -0.28 24.71
CA ARG A 261 -26.68 -1.44 25.31
C ARG A 261 -26.47 -1.54 26.82
N HIS A 262 -25.28 -1.22 27.33
CA HIS A 262 -24.98 -1.32 28.76
C HIS A 262 -25.58 -0.20 29.63
N ILE A 263 -26.03 0.91 29.04
CA ILE A 263 -26.51 2.06 29.84
C ILE A 263 -27.96 1.87 30.29
N ARG A 264 -28.77 1.09 29.56
CA ARG A 264 -30.23 1.02 29.81
C ARG A 264 -30.68 -0.11 30.75
N GLU A 265 -29.83 -1.06 31.12
CA GLU A 265 -30.19 -1.99 32.21
C GLU A 265 -30.41 -1.26 33.55
N SER A 266 -29.89 -0.04 33.71
CA SER A 266 -30.12 0.78 34.91
C SER A 266 -31.25 1.81 34.76
N SER A 267 -31.90 1.95 33.60
CA SER A 267 -32.97 2.92 33.38
C SER A 267 -34.22 2.24 32.82
N ALA A 268 -35.04 1.74 33.74
CA ALA A 268 -36.42 1.31 33.48
C ALA A 268 -37.26 2.54 33.12
N THR A 269 -37.33 2.87 31.83
CA THR A 269 -38.26 3.87 31.31
C THR A 269 -38.87 3.30 30.05
N GLU A 270 -40.14 2.92 30.16
CA GLU A 270 -40.98 2.21 29.18
C GLU A 270 -41.40 3.11 27.99
N GLU A 271 -40.48 3.92 27.48
CA GLU A 271 -40.77 4.85 26.39
C GLU A 271 -40.48 4.21 25.03
N THR A 272 -41.57 3.77 24.39
CA THR A 272 -41.79 3.73 22.93
C THR A 272 -40.56 3.29 22.13
N GLU A 273 -40.32 1.98 22.14
CA GLU A 273 -39.25 1.36 21.38
C GLU A 273 -39.45 1.58 19.87
N ASP A 274 -38.50 2.26 19.24
CA ASP A 274 -38.18 2.00 17.84
C ASP A 274 -37.19 0.83 17.86
N PRO A 275 -37.63 -0.42 17.60
CA PRO A 275 -36.73 -1.57 17.57
C PRO A 275 -35.66 -1.43 16.48
N ASP A 276 -35.83 -0.51 15.52
CA ASP A 276 -34.91 -0.31 14.39
C ASP A 276 -33.78 0.70 14.65
N ALA A 277 -33.81 1.43 15.76
CA ALA A 277 -32.78 2.39 16.10
C ALA A 277 -31.53 1.67 16.62
N MET A 278 -30.64 1.32 15.69
CA MET A 278 -29.34 0.71 15.99
C MET A 278 -28.60 1.53 17.08
N LYS A 279 -28.25 0.87 18.19
CA LYS A 279 -27.70 1.49 19.42
C LYS A 279 -26.20 1.86 19.34
N LEU A 280 -25.69 2.17 18.14
CA LEU A 280 -24.32 2.62 17.95
C LEU A 280 -24.25 4.15 18.02
N SER A 281 -23.33 4.66 18.82
CA SER A 281 -23.01 6.09 18.86
C SER A 281 -21.52 6.28 18.64
N ILE A 282 -21.16 7.16 17.70
CA ILE A 282 -19.78 7.51 17.40
C ILE A 282 -19.59 8.99 17.73
N ARG A 283 -18.61 9.27 18.60
CA ARG A 283 -18.23 10.61 19.04
C ARG A 283 -16.84 10.94 18.52
N ALA A 284 -16.59 12.21 18.22
CA ALA A 284 -15.27 12.68 17.85
C ALA A 284 -15.02 14.11 18.34
N THR A 285 -13.82 14.63 18.09
CA THR A 285 -13.53 16.07 18.26
C THR A 285 -13.28 16.71 16.90
N GLU A 286 -14.07 17.72 16.55
CA GLU A 286 -13.85 18.50 15.34
C GLU A 286 -13.02 19.76 15.61
N LEU A 287 -12.19 20.13 14.64
CA LEU A 287 -11.55 21.43 14.53
C LEU A 287 -12.11 22.14 13.31
N HIS A 288 -12.65 23.34 13.52
CA HIS A 288 -13.28 24.11 12.46
C HIS A 288 -12.42 25.34 12.12
N PRO A 289 -11.59 25.32 11.06
CA PRO A 289 -10.60 26.37 10.79
C PRO A 289 -11.19 27.78 10.71
N ALA A 290 -12.31 27.97 9.98
CA ALA A 290 -12.96 29.27 9.85
C ALA A 290 -13.45 29.82 11.21
N THR A 291 -14.08 28.97 12.02
CA THR A 291 -14.54 29.34 13.37
C THR A 291 -13.37 29.64 14.30
N ILE A 292 -12.29 28.85 14.23
CA ILE A 292 -11.08 29.07 15.02
C ILE A 292 -10.41 30.39 14.61
N ALA A 293 -10.27 30.65 13.31
CA ALA A 293 -9.70 31.90 12.80
C ALA A 293 -10.47 33.12 13.32
N LYS A 294 -11.81 33.06 13.28
CA LYS A 294 -12.69 34.10 13.84
C LYS A 294 -12.51 34.27 15.35
N LYS A 295 -12.47 33.17 16.12
CA LYS A 295 -12.26 33.20 17.58
C LYS A 295 -10.90 33.78 17.97
N LEU A 296 -9.84 33.44 17.21
CA LEU A 296 -8.50 33.99 17.42
C LEU A 296 -8.37 35.43 16.90
N GLY A 297 -9.31 35.89 16.07
CA GLY A 297 -9.30 37.20 15.42
C GLY A 297 -8.23 37.32 14.33
N VAL A 298 -7.83 36.21 13.70
CA VAL A 298 -6.88 36.19 12.57
C VAL A 298 -7.65 36.16 11.25
N VAL A 299 -7.16 36.89 10.25
CA VAL A 299 -7.84 37.01 8.94
C VAL A 299 -7.73 35.76 8.09
N SER A 300 -6.66 34.98 8.27
CA SER A 300 -6.42 33.75 7.55
C SER A 300 -5.72 32.75 8.47
N PHE A 301 -6.25 31.53 8.50
CA PHE A 301 -5.63 30.43 9.22
C PHE A 301 -4.27 30.05 8.61
N GLN A 302 -4.14 30.15 7.28
CA GLN A 302 -2.89 29.93 6.55
C GLN A 302 -1.79 30.89 7.00
N ARG A 303 -2.16 32.12 7.33
CA ARG A 303 -1.20 33.10 7.87
C ARG A 303 -0.67 32.69 9.24
N LEU A 304 -1.54 32.23 10.13
CA LEU A 304 -1.13 31.71 11.44
C LEU A 304 -0.22 30.48 11.29
N ALA A 305 -0.58 29.58 10.39
CA ALA A 305 0.20 28.38 10.06
C ALA A 305 1.61 28.73 9.52
N TYR A 306 1.71 29.73 8.64
CA TYR A 306 2.99 30.23 8.13
C TYR A 306 3.89 30.77 9.24
N GLU A 307 3.36 31.63 10.13
CA GLU A 307 4.15 32.18 11.24
C GLU A 307 4.64 31.06 12.18
N LEU A 308 3.80 30.05 12.43
CA LEU A 308 4.17 28.90 13.24
C LEU A 308 5.25 28.03 12.57
N LYS A 309 5.17 27.80 11.25
CA LYS A 309 6.21 27.08 10.50
C LYS A 309 7.55 27.82 10.53
N LYS A 310 7.52 29.15 10.48
CA LYS A 310 8.72 30.00 10.52
C LYS A 310 9.39 30.00 11.90
N ASP A 311 8.60 30.00 12.97
CA ASP A 311 9.09 30.21 14.33
C ASP A 311 8.28 29.37 15.35
N PRO A 312 8.46 28.04 15.37
CA PRO A 312 7.59 27.14 16.12
C PRO A 312 7.75 27.24 17.64
N TYR A 313 8.88 27.77 18.13
CA TYR A 313 9.16 27.88 19.56
C TYR A 313 8.69 29.21 20.16
N THR A 314 8.20 30.13 19.34
CA THR A 314 7.60 31.39 19.81
C THR A 314 6.24 31.15 20.43
N SER A 315 5.89 31.97 21.43
CA SER A 315 4.61 31.85 22.13
C SER A 315 3.41 31.99 21.16
N PHE A 316 2.36 31.21 21.40
CA PHE A 316 1.17 31.23 20.53
C PHE A 316 0.51 32.61 20.46
N ALA A 317 0.50 33.36 21.57
CA ALA A 317 -0.01 34.74 21.60
C ALA A 317 0.77 35.67 20.67
N THR A 318 2.11 35.54 20.64
CA THR A 318 2.96 36.31 19.72
C THR A 318 2.73 35.92 18.26
N LEU A 319 2.55 34.63 17.97
CA LEU A 319 2.23 34.16 16.62
C LEU A 319 0.89 34.70 16.13
N ILE A 320 -0.14 34.68 16.98
CA ILE A 320 -1.44 35.29 16.69
C ILE A 320 -1.28 36.79 16.42
N HIS A 321 -0.49 37.50 17.25
CA HIS A 321 -0.23 38.93 17.03
C HIS A 321 0.44 39.18 15.68
N ARG A 322 1.48 38.41 15.31
CA ARG A 322 2.14 38.51 14.00
C ARG A 322 1.16 38.28 12.84
N ALA A 323 0.29 37.29 12.99
CA ALA A 323 -0.75 36.97 12.01
C ALA A 323 -1.82 38.07 11.87
N LYS A 324 -2.00 38.92 12.89
CA LYS A 324 -2.93 40.07 12.87
C LYS A 324 -2.30 41.34 12.29
N SER A 325 -1.08 41.70 12.69
CA SER A 325 -0.54 43.05 12.51
C SER A 325 -0.02 43.37 11.11
N THR A 326 0.19 42.38 10.25
CA THR A 326 0.99 42.54 9.01
C THR A 326 0.25 42.00 7.78
N THR A 327 -1.02 42.35 7.62
CA THR A 327 -1.82 41.91 6.46
C THR A 327 -1.35 42.59 5.18
N GLY A 328 -1.08 41.82 4.14
CA GLY A 328 -0.66 42.25 2.80
C GLY A 328 0.85 42.16 2.57
N VAL A 329 1.68 42.63 3.50
CA VAL A 329 3.15 42.66 3.29
C VAL A 329 3.76 41.27 3.31
N ALA A 330 3.38 40.44 4.29
CA ALA A 330 3.92 39.09 4.37
C ALA A 330 3.32 38.18 3.29
N GLU A 331 2.04 38.35 2.96
CA GLU A 331 1.33 37.60 1.92
C GLU A 331 1.95 37.82 0.53
N ASN A 332 2.48 39.03 0.30
CA ASN A 332 3.23 39.38 -0.91
C ASN A 332 4.71 38.95 -0.87
N SER A 333 5.19 38.40 0.25
CA SER A 333 6.57 37.92 0.34
C SER A 333 6.75 36.61 -0.43
N ALA A 334 7.90 36.45 -1.09
CA ALA A 334 8.22 35.22 -1.81
C ALA A 334 8.21 33.98 -0.91
N SER A 335 8.55 34.13 0.37
CA SER A 335 8.54 33.06 1.37
C SER A 335 7.11 32.57 1.67
N TYR A 336 6.18 33.49 1.88
CA TYR A 336 4.77 33.13 2.08
C TYR A 336 4.15 32.51 0.83
N GLN A 337 4.39 33.12 -0.35
CA GLN A 337 3.92 32.57 -1.61
C GLN A 337 4.47 31.16 -1.84
N SER A 338 5.75 30.92 -1.54
CA SER A 338 6.35 29.59 -1.62
C SER A 338 5.74 28.60 -0.63
N PHE A 339 5.38 29.03 0.58
CA PHE A 339 4.65 28.22 1.55
C PHE A 339 3.25 27.86 1.05
N MET A 340 2.53 28.85 0.49
CA MET A 340 1.16 28.68 0.01
C MET A 340 1.04 27.80 -1.21
N LYS A 341 2.10 27.58 -1.99
CA LYS A 341 2.07 26.67 -3.15
C LYS A 341 1.58 25.27 -2.82
N GLU A 342 1.84 24.79 -1.59
CA GLU A 342 1.40 23.48 -1.10
C GLU A 342 -0.11 23.43 -0.80
N TYR A 343 -0.74 24.57 -0.53
CA TYR A 343 -2.15 24.67 -0.13
C TYR A 343 -3.00 25.41 -1.18
N SER A 344 -2.41 25.78 -2.31
CA SER A 344 -3.11 26.46 -3.40
C SER A 344 -3.78 25.41 -4.26
N ASN A 345 -5.08 25.18 -4.05
CA ASN A 345 -5.86 24.19 -4.80
C ASN A 345 -5.71 24.41 -6.30
N ASN A 346 -4.93 23.56 -6.97
CA ASN A 346 -4.79 23.52 -8.42
C ASN A 346 -5.60 22.36 -9.03
N ILE A 347 -6.71 21.99 -8.40
CA ILE A 347 -7.61 20.98 -8.97
C ILE A 347 -8.32 21.61 -10.17
N GLY A 348 -7.71 21.46 -11.34
CA GLY A 348 -8.40 21.57 -12.63
C GLY A 348 -9.35 20.38 -12.75
N GLY A 349 -10.49 20.41 -12.06
CA GLY A 349 -11.41 19.26 -11.96
C GLY A 349 -11.92 18.71 -13.30
N ASN A 350 -11.84 19.51 -14.38
CA ASN A 350 -12.14 19.05 -15.73
C ASN A 350 -11.04 18.19 -16.36
N ASP A 351 -9.77 18.42 -16.03
CA ASP A 351 -8.65 17.70 -16.63
C ASP A 351 -8.58 16.28 -16.08
N SER A 352 -8.71 16.09 -14.75
CA SER A 352 -8.61 14.76 -14.13
C SER A 352 -9.66 13.78 -14.65
N LYS A 353 -10.92 14.22 -14.78
CA LYS A 353 -12.00 13.36 -15.31
C LYS A 353 -11.77 13.00 -16.78
N GLN A 354 -11.35 13.95 -17.61
CA GLN A 354 -11.02 13.66 -19.01
C GLN A 354 -9.82 12.73 -19.13
N ILE A 355 -8.83 12.85 -18.25
CA ILE A 355 -7.68 11.95 -18.20
C ILE A 355 -8.11 10.53 -17.80
N HIS A 356 -8.94 10.36 -16.76
CA HIS A 356 -9.46 9.02 -16.41
C HIS A 356 -10.26 8.39 -17.55
N VAL A 357 -11.06 9.18 -18.29
CA VAL A 357 -11.73 8.70 -19.51
C VAL A 357 -10.74 8.25 -20.58
N ARG A 358 -9.63 8.98 -20.79
CA ARG A 358 -8.56 8.55 -21.72
C ARG A 358 -7.84 7.29 -21.26
N MET A 359 -7.73 7.06 -19.95
CA MET A 359 -7.12 5.85 -19.39
C MET A 359 -7.98 4.59 -19.57
N HIS A 360 -9.28 4.75 -19.84
CA HIS A 360 -10.26 3.67 -19.98
C HIS A 360 -10.26 2.67 -18.78
N THR A 361 -9.68 3.05 -17.63
CA THR A 361 -9.49 2.18 -16.46
C THR A 361 -9.52 2.98 -15.16
N ASP A 362 -10.22 2.46 -14.16
CA ASP A 362 -10.12 2.89 -12.77
C ASP A 362 -8.77 2.38 -12.21
N LEU A 363 -7.76 3.25 -12.14
CA LEU A 363 -6.47 2.89 -11.58
C LEU A 363 -6.60 2.60 -10.08
N THR A 364 -6.22 1.40 -9.66
CA THR A 364 -6.24 0.99 -8.25
C THR A 364 -4.84 0.96 -7.62
N ASP A 365 -3.79 1.07 -8.42
CA ASP A 365 -2.42 1.16 -7.94
C ASP A 365 -1.91 2.60 -7.89
N PRO A 366 -1.57 3.12 -6.69
CA PRO A 366 -1.00 4.45 -6.53
C PRO A 366 0.29 4.69 -7.32
N LYS A 367 1.15 3.68 -7.52
CA LYS A 367 2.44 3.87 -8.20
C LYS A 367 2.28 3.90 -9.71
N LEU A 368 1.34 3.12 -10.23
CA LEU A 368 0.97 3.18 -11.63
C LEU A 368 0.26 4.50 -11.92
N SER A 369 -0.66 4.94 -11.06
CA SER A 369 -1.25 6.29 -11.13
C SER A 369 -0.19 7.38 -11.15
N GLU A 370 0.86 7.24 -10.35
CA GLU A 370 1.94 8.23 -10.31
C GLU A 370 2.78 8.23 -11.58
N LEU A 371 3.04 7.04 -12.13
CA LEU A 371 3.72 6.90 -13.39
C LEU A 371 2.90 7.53 -14.52
N PHE A 372 1.60 7.23 -14.60
CA PHE A 372 0.66 7.84 -15.55
C PHE A 372 0.61 9.36 -15.43
N THR A 373 0.56 9.88 -14.21
CA THR A 373 0.53 11.32 -13.95
C THR A 373 1.76 12.03 -14.55
N GLN A 374 2.93 11.38 -14.58
CA GLN A 374 4.14 11.92 -15.21
C GLN A 374 4.11 11.94 -16.75
N TYR A 375 3.20 11.21 -17.39
CA TYR A 375 2.97 11.31 -18.84
C TYR A 375 1.89 12.35 -19.18
N GLU A 376 0.88 12.50 -18.31
CA GLU A 376 -0.26 13.38 -18.56
C GLU A 376 -0.04 14.83 -18.10
N LEU A 377 0.59 15.03 -16.95
CA LEU A 377 0.68 16.33 -16.30
C LEU A 377 2.11 16.90 -16.35
N PRO A 378 2.34 18.00 -17.09
CA PRO A 378 3.67 18.62 -17.19
C PRO A 378 4.28 19.03 -15.84
N ALA A 379 3.46 19.31 -14.83
CA ALA A 379 3.92 19.67 -13.48
C ALA A 379 4.72 18.56 -12.78
N PHE A 380 4.55 17.30 -13.22
CA PHE A 380 5.26 16.13 -12.69
C PHE A 380 6.46 15.72 -13.56
N ASN A 381 6.72 16.44 -14.67
CA ASN A 381 7.91 16.20 -15.48
C ASN A 381 9.17 16.61 -14.73
N GLY A 382 10.07 15.65 -14.50
CA GLY A 382 11.38 15.93 -13.95
C GLY A 382 12.28 16.72 -14.91
N PRO A 383 13.41 17.24 -14.42
CA PRO A 383 14.41 17.89 -15.26
C PRO A 383 15.07 16.93 -16.26
N GLU A 384 15.08 15.62 -15.96
CA GLU A 384 15.52 14.58 -16.88
C GLU A 384 14.34 14.12 -17.75
N THR A 385 14.60 13.71 -18.99
CA THR A 385 13.59 13.27 -19.98
C THR A 385 12.97 11.90 -19.69
N GLY A 386 13.06 11.42 -18.45
CA GLY A 386 12.58 10.12 -18.01
C GLY A 386 11.35 10.19 -17.09
N ALA A 387 10.77 9.02 -16.81
CA ALA A 387 9.81 8.88 -15.71
C ALA A 387 10.47 8.24 -14.49
N TYR A 388 9.92 8.48 -13.31
CA TYR A 388 10.42 7.96 -12.04
C TYR A 388 9.42 7.02 -11.39
N VAL A 389 9.90 5.88 -10.90
CA VAL A 389 9.11 4.94 -10.10
C VAL A 389 9.82 4.72 -8.77
N TYR A 390 9.07 4.71 -7.67
CA TYR A 390 9.62 4.52 -6.33
C TYR A 390 9.09 3.21 -5.75
N LEU A 391 9.91 2.18 -5.80
CA LEU A 391 9.53 0.84 -5.33
C LEU A 391 9.54 0.81 -3.79
N PRO A 392 8.48 0.27 -3.15
CA PRO A 392 8.37 0.28 -1.69
C PRO A 392 9.40 -0.68 -1.07
N ILE A 393 9.85 -0.41 0.15
CA ILE A 393 10.80 -1.29 0.84
C ILE A 393 10.07 -2.58 1.23
N LEU A 394 10.52 -3.72 0.69
CA LEU A 394 10.02 -5.04 1.08
C LEU A 394 10.77 -5.53 2.31
N VAL A 395 10.13 -6.37 3.14
CA VAL A 395 10.81 -7.01 4.27
C VAL A 395 11.69 -8.12 3.70
N GLU A 396 12.97 -7.84 3.54
CA GLU A 396 13.94 -8.68 2.85
C GLU A 396 15.28 -8.75 3.61
N CYS A 397 16.07 -9.79 3.34
CA CYS A 397 17.44 -9.88 3.87
C CYS A 397 18.36 -8.82 3.25
N HIS A 398 18.93 -7.95 4.09
CA HIS A 398 19.80 -6.84 3.65
C HIS A 398 21.14 -7.29 3.08
N GLY A 399 21.66 -8.43 3.54
CA GLY A 399 22.89 -9.03 3.02
C GLY A 399 22.75 -9.58 1.61
N ARG A 400 21.52 -9.87 1.16
CA ARG A 400 21.23 -10.35 -0.19
C ARG A 400 20.97 -9.20 -1.16
N ARG A 401 21.01 -9.52 -2.45
CA ARG A 401 20.64 -8.61 -3.54
C ARG A 401 19.17 -8.19 -3.39
N ALA A 402 18.80 -6.98 -3.81
CA ALA A 402 17.43 -6.49 -3.63
C ALA A 402 16.39 -7.39 -4.31
N ALA A 403 15.34 -7.74 -3.58
CA ALA A 403 14.23 -8.56 -4.05
C ALA A 403 13.51 -7.93 -5.26
N TRP A 404 13.57 -6.60 -5.40
CA TRP A 404 13.03 -5.91 -6.56
C TRP A 404 13.75 -6.19 -7.88
N LEU A 405 14.92 -6.84 -7.87
CA LEU A 405 15.52 -7.29 -9.13
C LEU A 405 14.72 -8.41 -9.77
N GLN A 406 14.05 -9.23 -8.96
CA GLN A 406 13.05 -10.17 -9.43
C GLN A 406 11.87 -9.41 -10.03
N GLY A 407 11.34 -9.91 -11.15
CA GLY A 407 10.29 -9.25 -11.91
C GLY A 407 10.70 -7.98 -12.67
N SER A 408 11.98 -7.56 -12.65
CA SER A 408 12.43 -6.34 -13.34
C SER A 408 12.12 -6.33 -14.84
N GLU A 409 12.24 -7.48 -15.51
CA GLU A 409 11.88 -7.67 -16.92
C GLU A 409 10.37 -7.48 -17.17
N LEU A 410 9.52 -7.92 -16.25
CA LEU A 410 8.07 -7.78 -16.34
C LEU A 410 7.66 -6.32 -16.14
N ARG A 411 8.29 -5.62 -15.18
CA ARG A 411 8.08 -4.17 -14.99
C ARG A 411 8.57 -3.37 -16.19
N LEU A 412 9.73 -3.69 -16.74
CA LEU A 412 10.23 -3.05 -17.96
C LEU A 412 9.25 -3.25 -19.13
N LEU A 413 8.67 -4.44 -19.26
CA LEU A 413 7.64 -4.72 -20.26
C LEU A 413 6.40 -3.87 -20.03
N ALA A 414 5.92 -3.79 -18.78
CA ALA A 414 4.81 -2.95 -18.36
C ALA A 414 5.07 -1.47 -18.70
N TYR A 415 6.20 -0.90 -18.26
CA TYR A 415 6.57 0.49 -18.54
C TYR A 415 6.70 0.79 -20.03
N SER A 416 7.23 -0.15 -20.81
CA SER A 416 7.37 0.01 -22.25
C SER A 416 6.02 -0.03 -22.95
N LEU A 417 5.10 -0.90 -22.51
CA LEU A 417 3.71 -0.92 -23.00
C LEU A 417 2.98 0.39 -22.74
N LEU A 418 3.11 0.93 -21.52
CA LEU A 418 2.58 2.25 -21.19
C LEU A 418 3.12 3.32 -22.14
N ASN A 419 4.44 3.36 -22.34
CA ASN A 419 5.08 4.33 -23.21
C ASN A 419 4.58 4.26 -24.67
N LEU A 420 4.25 3.05 -25.14
CA LEU A 420 3.72 2.84 -26.50
C LEU A 420 2.29 3.34 -26.68
N ARG A 421 1.52 3.56 -25.60
CA ARG A 421 0.17 4.16 -25.66
C ARG A 421 0.20 5.62 -26.13
N TYR A 422 1.34 6.30 -26.01
CA TYR A 422 1.52 7.68 -26.45
C TYR A 422 2.08 7.73 -27.87
N ALA A 423 1.69 8.73 -28.66
CA ALA A 423 2.23 8.91 -29.99
C ALA A 423 3.69 9.41 -29.93
N ALA A 424 4.53 8.97 -30.87
CA ALA A 424 5.97 9.25 -30.85
C ALA A 424 6.30 10.72 -31.14
N ASP A 425 5.44 11.38 -31.91
CA ASP A 425 5.52 12.75 -32.41
C ASP A 425 5.05 13.80 -31.39
N GLU A 426 4.21 13.43 -30.43
CA GLU A 426 3.71 14.35 -29.39
C GLU A 426 4.75 14.73 -28.33
N GLY A 427 5.96 14.15 -28.37
CA GLY A 427 7.02 14.40 -27.38
C GLY A 427 6.69 13.94 -25.95
N ARG A 428 5.58 13.19 -25.77
CA ARG A 428 5.15 12.65 -24.47
C ARG A 428 5.85 11.35 -24.09
N ARG A 429 6.32 10.58 -25.07
CA ARG A 429 7.08 9.35 -24.83
C ARG A 429 8.34 9.65 -24.02
N LYS A 430 8.64 8.76 -23.07
CA LYS A 430 9.86 8.78 -22.28
C LYS A 430 10.87 7.81 -22.91
N GLY A 431 12.16 8.15 -22.86
CA GLY A 431 13.22 7.24 -23.31
C GLY A 431 13.63 6.24 -22.22
N ILE A 432 13.44 6.62 -20.96
CA ILE A 432 13.88 5.86 -19.79
C ILE A 432 12.85 5.91 -18.66
N VAL A 433 12.86 4.88 -17.83
CA VAL A 433 12.25 4.87 -16.49
C VAL A 433 13.35 4.68 -15.46
N VAL A 434 13.30 5.44 -14.36
CA VAL A 434 14.28 5.36 -13.27
C VAL A 434 13.59 4.83 -12.01
N GLU A 435 13.87 3.58 -11.68
CA GLU A 435 13.41 2.94 -10.46
C GLU A 435 14.29 3.34 -9.28
N HIS A 436 13.70 3.95 -8.25
CA HIS A 436 14.37 4.13 -6.96
C HIS A 436 14.02 2.95 -6.07
N MET A 437 15.02 2.15 -5.72
CA MET A 437 14.89 0.98 -4.87
C MET A 437 16.13 0.77 -4.03
N ARG A 438 16.11 -0.22 -3.13
CA ARG A 438 17.30 -0.61 -2.38
C ARG A 438 18.38 -1.13 -3.36
N LYS A 439 19.62 -0.67 -3.18
CA LYS A 439 20.82 -1.21 -3.82
C LYS A 439 21.93 -1.29 -2.79
N GLY A 440 22.15 -2.47 -2.23
CA GLY A 440 23.02 -2.66 -1.07
C GLY A 440 22.44 -1.94 0.16
N GLN A 441 23.24 -1.06 0.77
CA GLN A 441 22.91 -0.32 2.00
C GLN A 441 22.36 1.09 1.75
N ARG A 442 21.81 1.36 0.57
CA ARG A 442 21.21 2.67 0.23
C ARG A 442 20.03 2.53 -0.71
N ILE A 443 19.17 3.54 -0.73
CA ILE A 443 18.24 3.76 -1.84
C ILE A 443 19.02 4.36 -3.02
N ALA A 444 18.87 3.78 -4.21
CA ALA A 444 19.58 4.22 -5.40
C ALA A 444 18.68 4.16 -6.65
N PRO A 445 18.92 5.04 -7.64
CA PRO A 445 18.27 4.96 -8.94
C PRO A 445 18.83 3.80 -9.76
N VAL A 446 17.95 3.10 -10.47
CA VAL A 446 18.23 2.10 -11.49
C VAL A 446 17.52 2.53 -12.77
N THR A 447 18.31 2.87 -13.78
CA THR A 447 17.82 3.35 -15.06
C THR A 447 17.50 2.17 -15.98
N LEU A 448 16.27 2.14 -16.48
CA LEU A 448 15.77 1.18 -17.45
C LEU A 448 15.47 1.90 -18.76
N THR A 449 16.07 1.45 -19.86
CA THR A 449 15.79 1.98 -21.20
C THR A 449 14.52 1.33 -21.73
N LEU A 450 13.53 2.15 -22.11
CA LEU A 450 12.25 1.64 -22.60
C LEU A 450 12.41 1.00 -23.97
N MET A 451 11.68 -0.11 -24.17
CA MET A 451 11.79 -0.93 -25.35
C MET A 451 11.02 -0.34 -26.54
N THR A 452 11.51 -0.61 -27.75
CA THR A 452 10.77 -0.39 -28.98
C THR A 452 9.59 -1.34 -29.10
N GLN A 453 8.61 -1.03 -29.94
CA GLN A 453 7.45 -1.90 -30.17
C GLN A 453 7.86 -3.34 -30.56
N ARG A 454 8.83 -3.49 -31.46
CA ARG A 454 9.33 -4.81 -31.91
C ARG A 454 9.99 -5.61 -30.77
N GLU A 455 10.61 -4.93 -29.81
CA GLU A 455 11.19 -5.57 -28.63
C GLU A 455 10.10 -6.00 -27.65
N VAL A 456 9.10 -5.15 -27.43
CA VAL A 456 7.92 -5.46 -26.62
C VAL A 456 7.18 -6.69 -27.17
N GLU A 457 6.86 -6.72 -28.46
CA GLU A 457 6.20 -7.85 -29.13
C GLU A 457 6.97 -9.16 -28.91
N ARG A 458 8.29 -9.14 -29.16
CA ARG A 458 9.16 -10.32 -28.97
C ARG A 458 9.19 -10.77 -27.52
N ARG A 459 9.21 -9.84 -26.56
CA ARG A 459 9.30 -10.15 -25.13
C ARG A 459 7.97 -10.67 -24.59
N LEU A 460 6.85 -10.13 -25.07
CA LEU A 460 5.50 -10.64 -24.79
C LEU A 460 5.33 -12.05 -25.35
N GLU A 461 5.72 -12.30 -26.59
CA GLU A 461 5.65 -13.65 -27.20
C GLU A 461 6.47 -14.67 -26.38
N ALA A 462 7.68 -14.30 -25.97
CA ALA A 462 8.51 -15.15 -25.12
C ALA A 462 7.88 -15.38 -23.73
N PHE A 463 7.27 -14.35 -23.14
CA PHE A 463 6.56 -14.46 -21.87
C PHE A 463 5.31 -15.35 -22.00
N LEU A 464 4.52 -15.19 -23.06
CA LEU A 464 3.38 -16.03 -23.37
C LEU A 464 3.79 -17.49 -23.53
N GLY A 465 4.87 -17.76 -24.26
CA GLY A 465 5.45 -19.10 -24.38
C GLY A 465 5.86 -19.69 -23.02
N GLN A 466 6.43 -18.88 -22.12
CA GLN A 466 6.79 -19.30 -20.76
C GLN A 466 5.55 -19.62 -19.92
N VAL A 467 4.53 -18.76 -19.94
CA VAL A 467 3.27 -18.99 -19.22
C VAL A 467 2.57 -20.24 -19.75
N ASN A 468 2.42 -20.37 -21.07
CA ASN A 468 1.79 -21.55 -21.67
C ASN A 468 2.53 -22.84 -21.36
N GLY A 469 3.87 -22.83 -21.38
CA GLY A 469 4.68 -23.96 -20.97
C GLY A 469 4.45 -24.32 -19.50
N PHE A 470 4.38 -23.32 -18.62
CA PHE A 470 4.08 -23.51 -17.20
C PHE A 470 2.68 -24.10 -16.97
N MET A 471 1.66 -23.51 -17.60
CA MET A 471 0.27 -23.95 -17.49
C MET A 471 0.12 -25.38 -18.01
N THR A 472 0.76 -25.73 -19.14
CA THR A 472 0.73 -27.10 -19.68
C THR A 472 1.31 -28.11 -18.69
N ALA A 473 2.41 -27.77 -18.01
CA ALA A 473 3.00 -28.64 -17.00
C ALA A 473 2.10 -28.81 -15.76
N VAL A 474 1.49 -27.72 -15.29
CA VAL A 474 0.60 -27.75 -14.11
C VAL A 474 -0.71 -28.49 -14.39
N TYR A 475 -1.41 -28.13 -15.46
CA TYR A 475 -2.72 -28.72 -15.79
C TYR A 475 -2.60 -30.11 -16.42
N GLY A 476 -1.48 -30.41 -17.09
CA GLY A 476 -1.21 -31.74 -17.65
C GLY A 476 -1.13 -32.85 -16.58
N CYS A 477 -0.83 -32.49 -15.32
CA CYS A 477 -0.74 -33.45 -14.23
C CYS A 477 -2.11 -33.81 -13.61
N TYR A 478 -3.10 -32.91 -13.54
CA TYR A 478 -4.32 -33.15 -12.74
C TYR A 478 -5.63 -32.50 -13.24
N GLY A 479 -5.66 -31.89 -14.43
CA GLY A 479 -6.87 -31.27 -15.01
C GLY A 479 -7.30 -29.95 -14.34
N ASP A 480 -8.48 -29.45 -14.69
CA ASP A 480 -8.96 -28.07 -14.44
C ASP A 480 -9.27 -27.71 -12.97
N SER A 481 -8.93 -28.56 -12.00
CA SER A 481 -9.33 -28.40 -10.58
C SER A 481 -8.47 -27.44 -9.74
N VAL A 482 -7.53 -26.73 -10.36
CA VAL A 482 -6.54 -25.92 -9.66
C VAL A 482 -7.02 -24.48 -9.41
N GLU A 483 -6.88 -24.01 -8.17
CA GLU A 483 -7.15 -22.62 -7.82
C GLU A 483 -6.15 -21.66 -8.51
N ARG A 484 -6.66 -20.69 -9.28
CA ARG A 484 -5.80 -19.77 -10.07
C ARG A 484 -4.75 -19.04 -9.22
N SER A 485 -5.07 -18.69 -7.96
CA SER A 485 -4.14 -17.91 -7.12
C SER A 485 -2.89 -18.70 -6.73
N SER A 486 -3.04 -20.02 -6.53
CA SER A 486 -1.93 -20.93 -6.27
C SER A 486 -1.06 -21.10 -7.52
N VAL A 487 -1.65 -21.05 -8.72
CA VAL A 487 -0.91 -21.08 -10.00
C VAL A 487 0.07 -19.91 -10.11
N TRP A 488 -0.37 -18.68 -9.88
CA TRP A 488 0.52 -17.50 -10.03
C TRP A 488 1.58 -17.40 -8.96
N LYS A 489 1.30 -17.84 -7.73
CA LYS A 489 2.32 -17.96 -6.68
C LYS A 489 3.39 -18.98 -7.09
N CYS A 490 2.99 -20.13 -7.61
CA CYS A 490 3.92 -21.14 -8.09
C CYS A 490 4.67 -20.68 -9.33
N PHE A 491 4.03 -19.93 -10.24
CA PHE A 491 4.72 -19.30 -11.38
C PHE A 491 5.76 -18.28 -10.91
N ALA A 492 5.43 -17.45 -9.91
CA ALA A 492 6.38 -16.50 -9.34
C ALA A 492 7.57 -17.23 -8.70
N LEU A 493 7.31 -18.31 -7.96
CA LEU A 493 8.35 -19.15 -7.40
C LEU A 493 9.19 -19.81 -8.51
N TYR A 494 8.56 -20.34 -9.56
CA TYR A 494 9.23 -20.88 -10.75
C TYR A 494 10.16 -19.86 -11.40
N ASP A 495 9.69 -18.62 -11.64
CA ASP A 495 10.49 -17.55 -12.26
C ASP A 495 11.73 -17.22 -11.41
N ILE A 496 11.63 -17.35 -10.08
CA ILE A 496 12.76 -17.15 -9.16
C ILE A 496 13.70 -18.34 -9.19
N LEU A 497 13.19 -19.55 -8.92
CA LEU A 497 13.98 -20.77 -8.77
C LEU A 497 14.71 -21.16 -10.05
N SER A 498 14.07 -20.99 -11.22
CA SER A 498 14.67 -21.29 -12.53
C SER A 498 15.91 -20.45 -12.86
N ARG A 499 16.05 -19.28 -12.22
CA ARG A 499 17.17 -18.35 -12.40
C ARG A 499 18.25 -18.48 -11.32
N MET A 500 18.01 -19.27 -10.28
CA MET A 500 19.01 -19.53 -9.25
C MET A 500 20.00 -20.59 -9.71
N GLU A 501 21.25 -20.41 -9.28
CA GLU A 501 22.33 -21.40 -9.44
C GLU A 501 21.97 -22.68 -8.67
N GLY A 502 22.47 -23.82 -9.15
CA GLY A 502 22.07 -25.13 -8.63
C GLY A 502 22.37 -25.35 -7.14
N GLU A 503 23.47 -24.79 -6.65
CA GLU A 503 23.89 -24.92 -5.23
C GLU A 503 23.07 -24.06 -4.27
N ASP A 504 22.58 -22.90 -4.74
CA ASP A 504 21.76 -21.97 -3.95
C ASP A 504 20.26 -22.31 -3.99
N ARG A 505 19.85 -23.23 -4.88
CA ARG A 505 18.44 -23.57 -5.09
C ARG A 505 17.97 -24.54 -3.99
N PRO A 506 16.84 -24.25 -3.32
CA PRO A 506 16.23 -25.18 -2.37
C PRO A 506 15.85 -26.51 -3.04
N ARG A 507 15.98 -27.61 -2.30
CA ARG A 507 15.59 -28.97 -2.71
C ARG A 507 14.07 -29.11 -2.83
N ALA A 508 13.59 -30.16 -3.50
CA ALA A 508 12.15 -30.44 -3.65
C ALA A 508 11.40 -30.39 -2.31
N GLY A 509 11.89 -31.12 -1.29
CA GLY A 509 11.27 -31.15 0.03
C GLY A 509 11.25 -29.79 0.72
N GLU A 510 12.28 -28.96 0.52
CA GLU A 510 12.34 -27.59 1.05
C GLU A 510 11.33 -26.67 0.36
N ILE A 511 11.24 -26.74 -0.97
CA ILE A 511 10.24 -26.00 -1.76
C ILE A 511 8.82 -26.40 -1.33
N ARG A 512 8.58 -27.70 -1.13
CA ARG A 512 7.27 -28.20 -0.65
C ARG A 512 6.95 -27.63 0.72
N ARG A 513 7.87 -27.71 1.68
CA ARG A 513 7.69 -27.11 3.02
C ARG A 513 7.49 -25.60 2.96
N PHE A 514 8.22 -24.90 2.09
CA PHE A 514 8.03 -23.48 1.87
C PHE A 514 6.63 -23.16 1.35
N LEU A 515 6.15 -23.93 0.39
CA LEU A 515 4.80 -23.81 -0.16
C LEU A 515 3.71 -24.34 0.77
N GLU A 516 4.00 -25.09 1.82
CA GLU A 516 2.99 -25.59 2.78
C GLU A 516 2.97 -24.82 4.10
N ARG A 517 4.11 -24.23 4.48
CA ARG A 517 4.31 -23.63 5.80
C ARG A 517 4.83 -22.21 5.73
N GLY A 518 5.45 -21.80 4.62
CA GLY A 518 6.09 -20.50 4.45
C GLY A 518 7.59 -20.46 4.82
N TYR A 519 8.23 -21.62 4.99
CA TYR A 519 9.67 -21.72 5.22
C TYR A 519 10.22 -23.10 4.83
N CYS A 520 11.48 -23.16 4.40
CA CYS A 520 12.15 -24.35 3.89
C CYS A 520 12.63 -25.30 4.99
N GLY A 521 13.05 -24.78 6.14
CA GLY A 521 13.77 -25.54 7.18
C GLY A 521 12.93 -25.92 8.41
N ALA A 522 13.62 -26.19 9.52
CA ALA A 522 13.00 -26.48 10.82
C ALA A 522 12.55 -25.21 11.59
N LYS A 523 12.91 -24.03 11.10
CA LYS A 523 12.57 -22.72 11.67
C LYS A 523 12.49 -21.69 10.54
N LEU A 524 11.91 -20.53 10.82
CA LEU A 524 11.81 -19.43 9.85
C LEU A 524 13.12 -18.65 9.79
N GLU A 525 13.79 -18.65 8.64
CA GLU A 525 15.05 -17.94 8.43
C GLU A 525 14.90 -16.72 7.52
N TRP A 526 15.91 -15.85 7.53
CA TRP A 526 15.93 -14.66 6.68
C TRP A 526 15.98 -14.98 5.18
N ASP A 527 16.43 -16.18 4.83
CA ASP A 527 16.42 -16.66 3.45
C ASP A 527 14.99 -16.99 3.00
N ASP A 528 14.16 -17.55 3.87
CA ASP A 528 12.72 -17.76 3.61
C ASP A 528 11.99 -16.43 3.47
N ILE A 529 12.26 -15.48 4.37
CA ILE A 529 11.68 -14.12 4.33
C ILE A 529 12.11 -13.39 3.06
N HIS A 530 13.38 -13.54 2.65
CA HIS A 530 13.87 -12.97 1.41
C HIS A 530 13.21 -13.60 0.19
N LEU A 531 13.00 -14.93 0.18
CA LEU A 531 12.28 -15.62 -0.89
C LEU A 531 10.82 -15.14 -1.00
N HIS A 532 10.14 -14.90 0.13
CA HIS A 532 8.83 -14.25 0.15
C HIS A 532 8.86 -12.87 -0.51
N ALA A 533 9.84 -12.03 -0.15
CA ALA A 533 9.97 -10.70 -0.74
C ALA A 533 10.20 -10.77 -2.26
N GLN A 534 11.00 -11.74 -2.73
CA GLN A 534 11.22 -11.97 -4.16
C GLN A 534 9.92 -12.39 -4.87
N MET A 535 9.15 -13.30 -4.29
CA MET A 535 7.85 -13.70 -4.84
C MET A 535 6.89 -12.52 -4.93
N GLN A 536 6.83 -11.69 -3.88
CA GLN A 536 6.02 -10.48 -3.90
C GLN A 536 6.44 -9.51 -5.00
N ALA A 537 7.74 -9.34 -5.22
CA ALA A 537 8.24 -8.49 -6.29
C ALA A 537 7.81 -8.99 -7.67
N VAL A 538 7.90 -10.30 -7.94
CA VAL A 538 7.42 -10.90 -9.20
C VAL A 538 5.92 -10.74 -9.35
N LEU A 539 5.14 -11.09 -8.33
CA LEU A 539 3.68 -11.01 -8.35
C LEU A 539 3.19 -9.57 -8.56
N TYR A 540 3.80 -8.60 -7.88
CA TYR A 540 3.49 -7.19 -8.09
C TYR A 540 3.85 -6.73 -9.51
N SER A 541 4.97 -7.24 -10.06
CA SER A 541 5.39 -6.92 -11.43
C SER A 541 4.42 -7.50 -12.47
N LEU A 542 3.89 -8.70 -12.24
CA LEU A 542 2.81 -9.29 -13.05
C LEU A 542 1.52 -8.48 -12.94
N ARG A 543 1.17 -8.00 -11.74
CA ARG A 543 0.01 -7.14 -11.52
C ARG A 543 0.11 -5.84 -12.33
N LEU A 544 1.26 -5.15 -12.29
CA LEU A 544 1.50 -3.96 -13.12
C LEU A 544 1.37 -4.26 -14.62
N LEU A 545 1.91 -5.39 -15.07
CA LEU A 545 1.78 -5.80 -16.45
C LEU A 545 0.33 -6.03 -16.83
N LYS A 546 -0.44 -6.77 -16.02
CA LYS A 546 -1.88 -7.02 -16.23
C LYS A 546 -2.66 -5.71 -16.42
N GLU A 547 -2.51 -4.75 -15.51
CA GLU A 547 -3.23 -3.46 -15.61
C GLU A 547 -2.96 -2.74 -16.93
N LEU A 548 -1.81 -3.00 -17.56
CA LEU A 548 -1.44 -2.41 -18.84
C LEU A 548 -1.75 -3.29 -20.06
N LEU A 549 -2.01 -4.59 -19.87
CA LEU A 549 -2.45 -5.53 -20.91
C LEU A 549 -3.96 -5.42 -21.17
N VAL A 550 -4.76 -5.11 -20.14
CA VAL A 550 -6.19 -4.81 -20.30
C VAL A 550 -6.31 -3.46 -21.02
N VAL A 551 -6.37 -3.53 -22.34
CA VAL A 551 -6.48 -2.43 -23.28
C VAL A 551 -7.65 -2.76 -24.19
N ASP A 552 -8.44 -1.75 -24.51
CA ASP A 552 -9.66 -1.78 -25.32
C ASP A 552 -10.90 -2.18 -24.49
N GLY A 553 -11.86 -1.25 -24.40
CA GLY A 553 -13.15 -1.42 -23.74
C GLY A 553 -14.08 -2.46 -24.38
N GLU A 554 -13.53 -3.54 -24.92
CA GLU A 554 -14.26 -4.79 -25.04
C GLU A 554 -14.45 -5.31 -23.61
N GLU A 555 -15.71 -5.45 -23.22
CA GLU A 555 -16.16 -6.14 -22.02
C GLU A 555 -15.72 -7.61 -22.07
N THR A 556 -14.41 -7.89 -22.00
CA THR A 556 -13.94 -9.18 -21.52
C THR A 556 -14.33 -9.21 -20.04
N GLY A 557 -15.59 -9.52 -19.78
CA GLY A 557 -16.19 -9.71 -18.45
C GLY A 557 -15.54 -10.84 -17.65
N VAL A 558 -14.41 -11.36 -18.14
CA VAL A 558 -13.53 -12.27 -17.45
C VAL A 558 -12.26 -11.47 -17.15
N PRO A 559 -12.11 -10.91 -15.93
CA PRO A 559 -10.81 -10.41 -15.54
C PRO A 559 -9.81 -11.57 -15.64
N LEU A 560 -8.81 -11.48 -16.53
CA LEU A 560 -7.67 -12.41 -16.68
C LEU A 560 -7.29 -13.12 -15.38
N PHE A 561 -7.12 -12.26 -14.38
CA PHE A 561 -6.66 -12.58 -13.04
C PHE A 561 -7.69 -12.18 -12.01
N GLY A 562 -8.96 -12.45 -12.34
CA GLY A 562 -10.14 -12.20 -11.53
C GLY A 562 -9.90 -12.58 -10.10
N GLU A 563 -10.15 -11.61 -9.23
CA GLU A 563 -10.16 -11.79 -7.78
C GLU A 563 -8.83 -12.26 -7.13
N MET A 564 -7.73 -12.39 -7.87
CA MET A 564 -6.53 -13.01 -7.31
C MET A 564 -5.64 -12.08 -6.49
N PHE A 565 -5.55 -10.80 -6.87
CA PHE A 565 -4.39 -9.99 -6.47
C PHE A 565 -4.43 -9.38 -5.08
N TRP A 566 -5.61 -9.30 -4.44
CA TRP A 566 -5.67 -9.04 -3.00
C TRP A 566 -4.90 -10.10 -2.21
N ARG A 567 -4.70 -11.32 -2.76
CA ARG A 567 -3.84 -12.36 -2.18
C ARG A 567 -2.33 -12.18 -2.34
N ILE A 568 -1.82 -11.20 -3.11
CA ILE A 568 -0.39 -10.81 -2.99
C ILE A 568 -0.18 -10.14 -1.64
N GLY A 569 -1.09 -9.22 -1.27
CA GLY A 569 -1.10 -8.55 0.03
C GLY A 569 -1.48 -9.50 1.17
N THR A 570 -2.37 -10.47 0.92
CA THR A 570 -2.63 -11.56 1.88
C THR A 570 -1.55 -12.64 1.87
N GLY A 571 -0.60 -12.57 0.93
CA GLY A 571 0.61 -13.37 0.90
C GLY A 571 1.47 -12.95 2.08
N ARG A 572 1.07 -13.46 3.25
CA ARG A 572 1.71 -13.32 4.55
C ARG A 572 3.22 -13.27 4.41
N VAL A 573 3.74 -12.06 4.37
CA VAL A 573 5.12 -11.85 4.82
C VAL A 573 5.18 -12.08 6.33
N GLY A 574 4.06 -11.79 7.01
CA GLY A 574 3.92 -11.84 8.46
C GLY A 574 2.83 -12.80 8.95
N GLY A 575 2.76 -14.02 8.43
CA GLY A 575 1.91 -15.04 9.02
C GLY A 575 2.27 -16.38 8.44
N VAL A 576 3.39 -16.93 8.89
CA VAL A 576 3.94 -18.22 8.46
C VAL A 576 3.06 -19.42 8.92
N GLY A 577 1.74 -19.29 8.95
CA GLY A 577 0.87 -20.40 9.35
C GLY A 577 -0.56 -20.39 8.91
N GLY A 578 -0.97 -19.54 7.97
CA GLY A 578 -2.35 -19.63 7.48
C GLY A 578 -2.52 -20.37 6.15
N PHE A 579 -1.67 -21.34 5.83
CA PHE A 579 -2.15 -22.51 5.09
C PHE A 579 -3.26 -23.24 5.88
N ALA A 580 -4.21 -22.53 6.50
CA ALA A 580 -5.55 -23.04 6.61
C ALA A 580 -6.01 -23.10 5.14
N VAL A 581 -5.82 -24.20 4.41
CA VAL A 581 -6.47 -25.48 4.75
C VAL A 581 -7.71 -25.13 5.56
N ASP A 582 -8.66 -24.54 4.84
CA ASP A 582 -10.05 -24.86 5.09
C ASP A 582 -10.04 -26.35 5.46
N ALA A 583 -10.59 -26.72 6.62
CA ALA A 583 -10.52 -28.09 7.13
C ALA A 583 -11.11 -29.15 6.15
N ARG A 584 -11.63 -28.69 5.00
CA ARG A 584 -11.67 -29.45 3.75
C ARG A 584 -10.26 -29.58 3.18
N GLY A 585 -9.52 -30.59 3.64
CA GLY A 585 -8.24 -30.96 3.06
C GLY A 585 -8.34 -31.09 1.54
N TYR A 586 -7.58 -30.27 0.81
CA TYR A 586 -7.47 -30.38 -0.63
C TYR A 586 -6.02 -30.60 -1.01
N SER A 587 -5.77 -31.80 -1.54
CA SER A 587 -4.59 -32.15 -2.32
C SER A 587 -4.50 -31.40 -3.67
N ALA A 588 -5.29 -30.33 -3.86
CA ALA A 588 -5.35 -29.57 -5.11
C ALA A 588 -4.06 -28.79 -5.38
N GLU A 589 -3.30 -28.41 -4.34
CA GLU A 589 -2.01 -27.74 -4.52
C GLU A 589 -0.89 -28.70 -4.94
N GLY A 590 -1.00 -29.99 -4.61
CA GLY A 590 -0.01 -31.00 -4.97
C GLY A 590 0.33 -30.97 -6.47
N GLY A 591 -0.68 -30.88 -7.34
CA GLY A 591 -0.47 -30.83 -8.80
C GLY A 591 0.28 -29.59 -9.30
N VAL A 592 0.10 -28.43 -8.66
CA VAL A 592 0.84 -27.21 -9.00
C VAL A 592 2.30 -27.34 -8.60
N VAL A 593 2.54 -27.95 -7.44
CA VAL A 593 3.89 -28.25 -6.94
C VAL A 593 4.60 -29.27 -7.84
N GLU A 594 3.91 -30.32 -8.30
CA GLU A 594 4.49 -31.30 -9.23
C GLU A 594 4.79 -30.69 -10.60
N GLY A 595 3.88 -29.87 -11.14
CA GLY A 595 4.13 -29.12 -12.38
C GLY A 595 5.34 -28.20 -12.25
N LEU A 596 5.50 -27.53 -11.10
CA LEU A 596 6.67 -26.73 -10.76
C LEU A 596 7.96 -27.59 -10.72
N PHE A 597 7.94 -28.74 -10.07
CA PHE A 597 9.12 -29.63 -9.97
C PHE A 597 9.53 -30.22 -11.31
N SER A 598 8.56 -30.63 -12.13
CA SER A 598 8.77 -31.09 -13.49
C SER A 598 9.52 -30.04 -14.33
N LEU A 599 9.11 -28.76 -14.24
CA LEU A 599 9.77 -27.67 -14.96
C LEU A 599 11.15 -27.32 -14.41
N LEU A 600 11.37 -27.49 -13.11
CA LEU A 600 12.66 -27.23 -12.48
C LEU A 600 13.66 -28.38 -12.66
N ASN A 601 13.25 -29.49 -13.27
CA ASN A 601 14.01 -30.75 -13.38
C ASN A 601 14.53 -31.22 -12.00
N VAL A 602 13.70 -31.10 -10.97
CA VAL A 602 14.09 -31.55 -9.63
C VAL A 602 13.68 -33.00 -9.50
N GLU A 603 14.67 -33.90 -9.43
CA GLU A 603 14.42 -35.29 -9.04
C GLU A 603 13.98 -35.33 -7.57
N GLU A 604 12.95 -36.12 -7.24
CA GLU A 604 12.58 -36.40 -5.86
C GLU A 604 13.68 -37.23 -5.19
N TRP A 605 14.62 -36.57 -4.51
CA TRP A 605 15.58 -37.24 -3.65
C TRP A 605 14.99 -37.36 -2.23
N GLU A 606 14.74 -38.61 -1.86
CA GLU A 606 14.51 -39.25 -0.55
C GLU A 606 13.97 -38.37 0.61
N GLU A 607 12.80 -38.75 1.12
CA GLU A 607 12.28 -38.35 2.42
C GLU A 607 13.30 -38.67 3.53
N GLU A 608 14.10 -37.69 3.96
CA GLU A 608 14.68 -37.75 5.30
C GLU A 608 13.52 -37.67 6.29
N LEU A 609 13.10 -38.84 6.77
CA LEU A 609 12.25 -38.99 7.95
C LEU A 609 13.00 -38.31 9.11
N ASP A 610 12.67 -37.05 9.40
CA ASP A 610 13.11 -36.37 10.61
C ASP A 610 12.54 -37.14 11.82
N GLY A 611 13.31 -38.12 12.27
CA GLY A 611 13.09 -38.90 13.48
C GLY A 611 13.41 -38.08 14.73
N GLU A 612 12.73 -36.96 14.94
CA GLU A 612 12.66 -36.32 16.24
C GLU A 612 11.30 -36.59 16.86
N SER A 613 11.19 -37.80 17.42
CA SER A 613 10.15 -38.15 18.37
C SER A 613 10.04 -37.07 19.45
N VAL A 614 8.84 -36.53 19.59
CA VAL A 614 8.44 -35.54 20.58
C VAL A 614 8.55 -36.14 22.00
N GLU A 615 9.76 -36.27 22.52
CA GLU A 615 10.03 -36.65 23.90
C GLU A 615 10.54 -35.41 24.65
N GLY A 616 9.61 -34.63 25.22
CA GLY A 616 9.99 -33.44 25.98
C GLY A 616 8.83 -32.60 26.49
N LEU A 617 7.73 -33.21 26.92
CA LEU A 617 6.61 -32.48 27.52
C LEU A 617 6.44 -32.70 29.04
N GLU A 618 7.33 -33.44 29.68
CA GLU A 618 7.27 -33.67 31.13
C GLU A 618 8.42 -32.97 31.86
N GLY A 619 8.28 -31.67 32.16
CA GLY A 619 9.34 -31.02 32.94
C GLY A 619 9.30 -29.52 33.18
N LEU A 620 8.17 -28.83 33.14
CA LEU A 620 8.13 -27.44 33.63
C LEU A 620 7.02 -27.24 34.67
N ARG A 621 7.37 -27.60 35.91
CA ARG A 621 6.71 -27.06 37.10
C ARG A 621 7.10 -25.58 37.23
N VAL A 622 6.11 -24.73 37.01
CA VAL A 622 6.16 -23.28 37.26
C VAL A 622 6.43 -23.06 38.74
N SER A 623 7.56 -22.43 39.08
CA SER A 623 7.78 -21.85 40.40
C SER A 623 7.61 -20.34 40.29
N PRO A 624 6.63 -19.74 40.99
CA PRO A 624 6.39 -18.31 40.97
C PRO A 624 7.22 -17.64 42.06
N ASN A 625 8.21 -16.84 41.69
CA ASN A 625 8.67 -15.65 42.43
C ASN A 625 9.97 -15.13 41.83
N GLY A 626 9.92 -13.92 41.29
CA GLY A 626 11.09 -13.21 40.80
C GLY A 626 10.74 -11.76 40.54
N GLN A 627 10.40 -11.03 41.61
CA GLN A 627 10.38 -9.57 41.61
C GLN A 627 11.80 -9.07 41.31
N GLY A 628 11.98 -8.42 40.16
CA GLY A 628 13.22 -7.77 39.78
C GLY A 628 12.92 -6.40 39.22
N ASP A 629 12.74 -5.43 40.11
CA ASP A 629 12.79 -4.00 39.78
C ASP A 629 14.20 -3.65 39.29
N LEU A 630 14.35 -3.30 38.01
CA LEU A 630 15.56 -2.64 37.52
C LEU A 630 15.19 -1.36 36.78
N SER A 631 15.49 -0.27 37.48
CA SER A 631 15.24 1.11 37.14
C SER A 631 15.91 1.54 35.83
N MET A 632 15.14 2.32 35.07
CA MET A 632 15.50 3.04 33.86
C MET A 632 16.61 4.06 34.09
N ALA A 633 17.80 3.83 33.54
CA ALA A 633 18.85 4.85 33.42
C ALA A 633 18.87 5.40 31.98
N LYS A 634 18.49 6.68 31.85
CA LYS A 634 18.60 7.49 30.65
C LYS A 634 20.07 7.81 30.38
N GLU A 635 20.62 7.39 29.25
CA GLU A 635 21.83 8.02 28.69
C GLU A 635 21.60 8.33 27.20
N GLU A 636 21.28 9.60 26.94
CA GLU A 636 21.37 10.22 25.63
C GLU A 636 22.85 10.40 25.28
N LYS A 637 23.38 9.59 24.35
CA LYS A 637 24.70 9.84 23.75
C LYS A 637 24.54 10.27 22.30
N ALA A 638 24.66 11.57 22.11
CA ALA A 638 24.78 12.23 20.82
C ALA A 638 26.07 11.81 20.12
N TRP A 639 25.95 11.07 19.01
CA TRP A 639 27.07 10.83 18.10
C TRP A 639 27.03 11.83 16.94
N GLY A 640 27.84 12.88 17.08
CA GLY A 640 28.26 13.72 15.97
C GLY A 640 29.47 13.08 15.29
N VAL A 641 29.29 12.60 14.06
CA VAL A 641 30.42 12.22 13.19
C VAL A 641 30.56 13.29 12.12
N ALA A 642 31.63 14.07 12.25
CA ALA A 642 31.99 15.13 11.33
C ALA A 642 32.43 14.55 9.98
N VAL A 643 31.77 15.03 8.92
CA VAL A 643 32.05 14.72 7.52
C VAL A 643 33.30 15.48 7.07
N THR A 644 34.42 14.79 6.92
CA THR A 644 35.60 15.34 6.24
C THR A 644 35.54 15.04 4.74
N LYS A 645 35.28 16.09 3.96
CA LYS A 645 35.41 16.13 2.50
C LYS A 645 36.87 15.89 2.08
N ALA A 646 37.10 14.94 1.18
CA ALA A 646 38.35 14.83 0.41
C ALA A 646 38.06 14.99 -1.10
N PRO A 647 38.91 15.71 -1.87
CA PRO A 647 38.55 16.22 -3.18
C PRO A 647 38.96 15.32 -4.36
N SER A 648 38.20 15.51 -5.44
CA SER A 648 38.35 15.06 -6.82
C SER A 648 39.77 14.79 -7.35
N LYS A 649 39.94 13.66 -8.04
CA LYS A 649 40.94 13.50 -9.12
C LYS A 649 40.23 13.18 -10.44
N LYS A 650 40.31 14.14 -11.37
CA LYS A 650 39.90 14.04 -12.78
C LYS A 650 40.89 13.16 -13.53
N GLY A 651 40.43 12.04 -14.08
CA GLY A 651 41.15 11.26 -15.09
C GLY A 651 40.57 11.54 -16.48
N LYS A 652 41.20 12.43 -17.25
CA LYS A 652 40.96 12.59 -18.69
C LYS A 652 41.52 11.36 -19.41
N ARG A 653 40.71 10.67 -20.22
CA ARG A 653 41.20 9.68 -21.18
C ARG A 653 40.56 9.97 -22.53
N THR A 654 41.37 10.50 -23.43
CA THR A 654 41.07 10.82 -24.83
C THR A 654 41.87 9.87 -25.71
N THR A 655 41.21 9.03 -26.50
CA THR A 655 41.77 8.24 -27.60
C THR A 655 40.61 8.03 -28.59
N SER A 656 40.47 8.91 -29.58
CA SER A 656 41.04 8.80 -30.94
C SER A 656 40.24 7.86 -31.84
N ASP A 657 39.43 8.49 -32.69
CA ASP A 657 38.75 7.93 -33.85
C ASP A 657 39.75 7.22 -34.78
N ALA A 658 39.45 5.97 -35.12
CA ALA A 658 40.05 5.28 -36.25
C ALA A 658 38.91 4.84 -37.17
N GLY A 659 38.71 5.62 -38.24
CA GLY A 659 37.84 5.26 -39.34
C GLY A 659 38.43 4.08 -40.12
N LEU A 660 37.61 3.08 -40.35
CA LEU A 660 37.84 2.03 -41.35
C LEU A 660 36.60 1.98 -42.23
N GLU A 661 36.69 2.70 -43.34
CA GLU A 661 35.86 2.45 -44.53
C GLU A 661 36.30 1.11 -45.13
N GLU A 662 35.45 0.09 -45.11
CA GLU A 662 35.64 -1.08 -45.95
C GLU A 662 34.36 -1.44 -46.69
N THR A 663 34.36 -0.99 -47.95
CA THR A 663 33.66 -1.48 -49.14
C THR A 663 32.55 -2.52 -48.97
N ALA A 664 31.32 -2.07 -49.23
CA ALA A 664 30.15 -2.90 -49.50
C ALA A 664 30.38 -3.79 -50.74
N LYS A 665 30.50 -5.11 -50.55
CA LYS A 665 30.35 -6.11 -51.62
C LYS A 665 28.95 -6.68 -51.59
N THR A 666 28.18 -6.26 -52.59
CA THR A 666 26.83 -6.70 -52.93
C THR A 666 26.85 -8.17 -53.36
N LEU A 667 26.61 -9.11 -52.45
CA LEU A 667 26.35 -10.51 -52.80
C LEU A 667 24.84 -10.75 -52.80
N THR A 668 24.27 -10.66 -54.00
CA THR A 668 22.89 -11.03 -54.32
C THR A 668 22.74 -12.55 -54.29
N THR A 669 22.57 -13.15 -53.11
CA THR A 669 22.06 -14.52 -53.01
C THR A 669 20.54 -14.49 -52.83
N ARG A 670 19.83 -14.85 -53.91
CA ARG A 670 18.41 -15.22 -53.93
C ARG A 670 18.17 -16.32 -52.88
N ARG A 671 17.80 -15.96 -51.66
CA ARG A 671 17.19 -16.91 -50.72
C ARG A 671 15.70 -16.98 -51.02
N LYS A 672 15.28 -18.18 -51.42
CA LYS A 672 13.90 -18.60 -51.63
C LYS A 672 13.02 -18.11 -50.48
N GLY A 673 11.87 -17.55 -50.84
CA GLY A 673 10.89 -17.01 -49.91
C GLY A 673 10.51 -18.03 -48.84
N SER A 674 10.96 -17.79 -47.61
CA SER A 674 10.19 -18.20 -46.46
C SER A 674 9.00 -17.25 -46.42
N ASN A 675 7.78 -17.77 -46.56
CA ASN A 675 6.57 -17.02 -46.24
C ASN A 675 6.83 -16.26 -44.94
N PRO A 676 6.64 -14.92 -44.89
CA PRO A 676 6.68 -14.24 -43.61
C PRO A 676 5.68 -14.96 -42.73
N LYS A 677 6.17 -15.57 -41.63
CA LYS A 677 5.26 -15.95 -40.54
C LYS A 677 4.41 -14.71 -40.29
N PRO A 678 3.07 -14.83 -40.22
CA PRO A 678 2.23 -13.69 -39.92
C PRO A 678 2.84 -13.05 -38.66
N THR A 679 3.32 -11.83 -38.78
CA THR A 679 3.76 -11.06 -37.61
C THR A 679 2.51 -10.90 -36.80
N THR A 680 2.37 -11.72 -35.76
CA THR A 680 1.32 -11.60 -34.76
C THR A 680 1.32 -10.14 -34.33
N ASN A 681 0.22 -9.44 -34.60
CA ASN A 681 0.13 -8.02 -34.27
C ASN A 681 0.26 -7.88 -32.74
N LEU A 682 0.83 -6.78 -32.24
CA LEU A 682 0.89 -6.50 -30.80
C LEU A 682 -0.47 -6.78 -30.12
N TYR A 683 -1.57 -6.35 -30.73
CA TYR A 683 -2.93 -6.61 -30.23
C TYR A 683 -3.31 -8.10 -30.16
N ASP A 684 -2.87 -8.92 -31.11
CA ASP A 684 -3.13 -10.37 -31.09
C ASP A 684 -2.35 -11.08 -29.98
N ILE A 685 -1.15 -10.61 -29.66
CA ILE A 685 -0.36 -11.12 -28.53
C ILE A 685 -0.97 -10.65 -27.22
N LEU A 686 -1.37 -9.37 -27.13
CA LEU A 686 -1.99 -8.80 -25.95
C LEU A 686 -3.27 -9.55 -25.57
N ARG A 687 -4.10 -9.93 -26.54
CA ARG A 687 -5.29 -10.77 -26.31
C ARG A 687 -4.96 -12.14 -25.72
N GLN A 688 -3.90 -12.79 -26.18
CA GLN A 688 -3.51 -14.13 -25.68
C GLN A 688 -2.88 -14.10 -24.29
N VAL A 689 -2.14 -13.04 -23.95
CA VAL A 689 -1.66 -12.83 -22.56
C VAL A 689 -2.82 -12.31 -21.69
N GLY A 690 -3.84 -11.78 -22.34
CA GLY A 690 -5.09 -11.24 -21.82
C GLY A 690 -6.26 -12.22 -21.78
N ASP A 691 -6.06 -13.52 -22.01
CA ASP A 691 -7.01 -14.60 -21.67
C ASP A 691 -6.36 -15.54 -20.64
#